data_AF-A0A2B7YQ10-F1
#
_entry.id   AF-A0A2B7YQ10-F1
#
_cell.length_a   1.000
_cell.length_b   1.000
_cell.length_c   1.000
_cell.angle_alpha   90.00
_cell.angle_beta   90.00
_cell.angle_gamma   90.00
#
_symmetry.space_group_name_H-M   'P 1'
#
loop_
_entity.id
_entity.type
_entity.pdbx_description
1 polymer ?
#
loop_
_entity_poly.entity_id
_entity_poly.type
_entity_poly.pdbx_seq_one_letter_code
_entity_poly.pdbx_strand_id
1 'polypeptide(L)'
;MLNKKELEKEIEKNIKNIGYCDEKSLNSEGEILKDLYLKELNLGIIKNTISKDIENIYLNRIEREKKKLNIDTEKIKVLISTIGVVTENLTNILDETTVEKNLRVFKKIEKIYIFHTESTKNHFDNLKKRIENKYKNSILIEGSLVEESIIKMNKYLITLLKDITKFYNKDEIIMDITLGMKLSAISMYRLSVDNGVKVVNWKEIYLPIYKEENGKYRISGSNRVTFSTNLEIIKEALTENRQLLIDINNSFDRCEYETVASYYEKIGRKDKKDFFKGLGNLLKNEILLSFEINDFSKNLENFVKEFLINKDENHYKQSTKNLIFFLKLLNDLKLDSEEESYNKEFIEILEKKYLKKYGELNFDKDSTDDSIENDIDGNFNHILKSHYKIEMKNIGYSDEAFKNYLSDFSTTVLKLIRVKNGIETIDDDSLDYVIYPYFDINKIYTYLSVIETLKKVKKLDALKKIFKTNYFISSAKNLDDINSNIFKAEYDSLTKRSIEVVQDLLEFSKFKEKINATINYKDGVLQFLNLGANIDLKEKDLVLNKWNERFLNAILSKEDYKISEKYLKEYLKNIRLKNSTENFDETEKVIPANTYKNVKREFKLFVEKLNNIIFEELKEKDFIKIFSHERNDDKILYEINSYYFD
;
A
#
# COMPACT_ATOMS: atom_id res chain seq x y z
N MET A 1 47.77 -24.37 17.20
CA MET A 1 47.86 -25.76 16.70
C MET A 1 47.14 -26.64 17.70
N LEU A 2 46.18 -27.43 17.25
CA LEU A 2 45.30 -28.25 18.09
C LEU A 2 45.83 -29.69 18.12
N ASN A 3 45.78 -30.37 19.27
CA ASN A 3 45.89 -31.82 19.30
C ASN A 3 44.57 -32.49 18.84
N LYS A 4 44.55 -33.81 18.66
CA LYS A 4 43.36 -34.52 18.15
C LYS A 4 42.09 -34.32 18.99
N LYS A 5 42.20 -34.38 20.32
CA LYS A 5 41.06 -34.15 21.24
C LYS A 5 40.56 -32.70 21.21
N GLU A 6 41.48 -31.75 21.07
CA GLU A 6 41.14 -30.33 20.93
C GLU A 6 40.46 -30.06 19.60
N LEU A 7 40.92 -30.71 18.52
CA LEU A 7 40.30 -30.62 17.20
C LEU A 7 38.87 -31.18 17.20
N GLU A 8 38.65 -32.37 17.78
CA GLU A 8 37.32 -32.98 17.89
C GLU A 8 36.33 -32.06 18.62
N LYS A 9 36.76 -31.43 19.72
CA LYS A 9 35.95 -30.44 20.45
C LYS A 9 35.67 -29.18 19.65
N GLU A 10 36.66 -28.68 18.90
CA GLU A 10 36.52 -27.48 18.06
C GLU A 10 35.54 -27.73 16.91
N ILE A 11 35.63 -28.88 16.24
CA ILE A 11 34.69 -29.29 15.18
C ILE A 11 33.28 -29.42 15.74
N GLU A 12 33.12 -30.13 16.87
CA GLU A 12 31.82 -30.27 17.53
C GLU A 12 31.21 -28.91 17.89
N LYS A 13 32.02 -28.00 18.45
CA LYS A 13 31.58 -26.63 18.76
C LYS A 13 31.12 -25.88 17.51
N ASN A 14 31.87 -25.98 16.41
CA ASN A 14 31.49 -25.33 15.15
C ASN A 14 30.18 -25.88 14.58
N ILE A 15 29.98 -27.20 14.62
CA ILE A 15 28.74 -27.85 14.14
C ILE A 15 27.53 -27.48 15.02
N LYS A 16 27.72 -27.37 16.34
CA LYS A 16 26.68 -26.85 17.25
C LYS A 16 26.31 -25.42 16.92
N ASN A 17 27.30 -24.55 16.72
CA ASN A 17 27.08 -23.11 16.44
C ASN A 17 26.27 -22.85 15.16
N ILE A 18 26.29 -23.78 14.20
CA ILE A 18 25.55 -23.65 12.92
C ILE A 18 24.14 -24.27 12.99
N GLY A 19 23.79 -24.86 14.14
CA GLY A 19 22.43 -25.30 14.48
C GLY A 19 22.15 -26.79 14.31
N TYR A 20 23.16 -27.66 14.36
CA TYR A 20 22.98 -29.13 14.39
C TYR A 20 23.11 -29.68 15.81
N CYS A 21 22.30 -29.15 16.74
CA CYS A 21 22.29 -29.57 18.14
C CYS A 21 20.88 -29.78 18.68
N ASP A 22 20.76 -30.74 19.59
CA ASP A 22 19.61 -30.90 20.48
C ASP A 22 20.08 -30.54 21.89
N GLU A 23 19.51 -29.47 22.45
CA GLU A 23 19.95 -28.86 23.72
C GLU A 23 21.46 -28.54 23.75
N LYS A 24 22.26 -29.36 24.45
CA LYS A 24 23.71 -29.18 24.64
C LYS A 24 24.56 -30.18 23.84
N SER A 25 23.96 -31.16 23.18
CA SER A 25 24.64 -32.20 22.37
C SER A 25 24.38 -32.02 20.88
N LEU A 26 25.21 -32.63 20.02
CA LEU A 26 24.89 -32.70 18.60
C LEU A 26 23.64 -33.55 18.40
N ASN A 27 22.84 -33.20 17.39
CA ASN A 27 21.75 -34.07 16.94
C ASN A 27 22.29 -35.14 15.97
N SER A 28 21.42 -36.03 15.48
CA SER A 28 21.84 -37.14 14.59
C SER A 28 22.57 -36.66 13.34
N GLU A 29 22.13 -35.57 12.72
CA GLU A 29 22.80 -34.97 11.56
C GLU A 29 24.15 -34.35 11.96
N GLY A 30 24.22 -33.72 13.14
CA GLY A 30 25.44 -33.13 13.67
C GLY A 30 26.53 -34.16 13.96
N GLU A 31 26.16 -35.34 14.49
CA GLU A 31 27.12 -36.43 14.70
C GLU A 31 27.64 -36.99 13.37
N ILE A 32 26.76 -37.18 12.37
CA ILE A 32 27.16 -37.59 11.02
C ILE A 32 28.14 -36.57 10.42
N LEU A 33 27.86 -35.27 10.54
CA LEU A 33 28.75 -34.21 10.07
C LEU A 33 30.09 -34.24 10.78
N LYS A 34 30.11 -34.44 12.10
CA LYS A 34 31.33 -34.51 12.91
C LYS A 34 32.20 -35.68 12.47
N ASP A 35 31.62 -36.87 12.31
CA ASP A 35 32.33 -38.06 11.86
C ASP A 35 32.92 -37.90 10.46
N LEU A 36 32.17 -37.29 9.54
CA LEU A 36 32.65 -37.00 8.18
C LEU A 36 33.81 -35.99 8.21
N TYR A 37 33.68 -34.92 8.98
CA TYR A 37 34.72 -33.88 9.10
C TYR A 37 36.03 -34.41 9.72
N LEU A 38 35.91 -35.36 10.65
CA LEU A 38 37.05 -36.01 11.31
C LEU A 38 37.72 -37.07 10.44
N LYS A 39 36.95 -37.80 9.63
CA LYS A 39 37.49 -38.78 8.68
C LYS A 39 38.20 -38.10 7.51
N GLU A 40 37.64 -36.98 7.05
CA GLU A 40 38.15 -36.24 5.90
C GLU A 40 38.64 -34.86 6.34
N LEU A 41 39.75 -34.81 7.07
CA LEU A 41 40.31 -33.57 7.63
C LEU A 41 40.67 -32.50 6.57
N ASN A 42 40.72 -32.90 5.29
CA ASN A 42 41.14 -32.09 4.16
C ASN A 42 40.09 -32.18 3.02
N LEU A 43 38.87 -31.69 3.28
CA LEU A 43 37.71 -31.75 2.36
C LEU A 43 37.88 -30.98 1.04
N GLY A 44 39.05 -30.36 0.78
CA GLY A 44 39.35 -29.71 -0.49
C GLY A 44 39.29 -30.64 -1.72
N ILE A 45 39.16 -31.96 -1.51
CA ILE A 45 39.12 -32.99 -2.56
C ILE A 45 37.87 -33.90 -2.47
N ILE A 46 36.77 -33.49 -1.83
CA ILE A 46 35.46 -34.11 -2.19
C ILE A 46 34.84 -33.30 -3.32
N LYS A 47 35.45 -33.34 -4.50
CA LYS A 47 34.78 -32.83 -5.71
C LYS A 47 33.90 -33.88 -6.39
N ASN A 48 34.12 -35.19 -6.16
CA ASN A 48 33.53 -36.21 -7.04
C ASN A 48 32.60 -37.24 -6.38
N THR A 49 32.50 -37.33 -5.04
CA THR A 49 31.55 -38.27 -4.41
C THR A 49 31.14 -37.78 -3.01
N ILE A 50 30.20 -36.85 -2.95
CA ILE A 50 29.53 -36.52 -1.69
C ILE A 50 28.68 -37.72 -1.27
N SER A 51 28.73 -38.14 -0.01
CA SER A 51 27.88 -39.23 0.48
C SER A 51 26.40 -38.83 0.42
N LYS A 52 25.50 -39.79 0.18
CA LYS A 52 24.03 -39.53 0.22
C LYS A 52 23.59 -38.88 1.54
N ASP A 53 24.31 -39.14 2.63
CA ASP A 53 24.04 -38.55 3.93
C ASP A 53 24.23 -37.02 3.92
N ILE A 54 25.29 -36.52 3.28
CA ILE A 54 25.53 -35.07 3.17
C ILE A 54 24.47 -34.41 2.28
N GLU A 55 24.08 -35.05 1.16
CA GLU A 55 22.99 -34.54 0.31
C GLU A 55 21.67 -34.43 1.08
N ASN A 56 21.34 -35.47 1.86
CA ASN A 56 20.14 -35.48 2.71
C ASN A 56 20.20 -34.38 3.78
N ILE A 57 21.34 -34.20 4.45
CA ILE A 57 21.54 -33.14 5.44
C ILE A 57 21.35 -31.76 4.82
N TYR A 58 21.89 -31.53 3.62
CA TYR A 58 21.70 -30.28 2.89
C TYR A 58 20.24 -30.03 2.52
N LEU A 59 19.54 -31.03 1.97
CA LEU A 59 18.12 -30.92 1.63
C LEU A 59 17.24 -30.67 2.87
N ASN A 60 17.51 -31.38 3.97
CA ASN A 60 16.84 -31.17 5.25
C ASN A 60 17.10 -29.75 5.79
N ARG A 61 18.30 -29.20 5.56
CA ARG A 61 18.59 -27.80 5.89
C ARG A 61 17.74 -26.85 5.06
N ILE A 62 17.66 -27.02 3.73
CA ILE A 62 16.83 -26.17 2.86
C ILE A 62 15.35 -26.23 3.27
N GLU A 63 14.81 -27.41 3.58
CA GLU A 63 13.41 -27.54 4.05
C GLU A 63 13.20 -26.92 5.44
N ARG A 64 14.19 -26.97 6.35
CA ARG A 64 14.13 -26.24 7.63
C ARG A 64 14.15 -24.73 7.41
N GLU A 65 15.02 -24.23 6.54
CA GLU A 65 15.08 -22.81 6.19
C GLU A 65 13.75 -22.37 5.55
N LYS A 66 13.19 -23.16 4.63
CA LYS A 66 11.85 -22.94 4.06
C LYS A 66 10.78 -22.79 5.14
N LYS A 67 10.74 -23.67 6.15
CA LYS A 67 9.77 -23.61 7.26
C LYS A 67 9.96 -22.43 8.21
N LYS A 68 11.16 -21.85 8.27
CA LYS A 68 11.43 -20.62 9.05
C LYS A 68 10.88 -19.38 8.36
N LEU A 69 10.68 -19.42 7.04
CA LEU A 69 10.11 -18.31 6.31
C LEU A 69 8.64 -18.15 6.69
N ASN A 70 8.28 -16.97 7.21
CA ASN A 70 6.89 -16.64 7.55
C ASN A 70 6.13 -16.12 6.32
N ILE A 71 6.25 -16.80 5.18
CA ILE A 71 5.65 -16.42 3.90
C ILE A 71 5.10 -17.65 3.17
N ASP A 72 4.10 -17.44 2.33
CA ASP A 72 3.62 -18.47 1.42
C ASP A 72 4.61 -18.62 0.25
N THR A 73 5.45 -19.64 0.34
CA THR A 73 6.46 -19.94 -0.69
C THR A 73 5.88 -20.45 -2.01
N GLU A 74 4.65 -20.97 -1.99
CA GLU A 74 3.97 -21.46 -3.20
C GLU A 74 3.31 -20.32 -3.99
N LYS A 75 3.16 -19.13 -3.38
CA LYS A 75 2.68 -17.93 -4.06
C LYS A 75 3.73 -17.26 -4.94
N ILE A 76 5.02 -17.53 -4.70
CA ILE A 76 6.11 -16.86 -5.41
C ILE A 76 6.25 -17.42 -6.83
N LYS A 77 6.11 -16.55 -7.82
CA LYS A 77 6.15 -16.85 -9.26
C LYS A 77 7.32 -16.21 -9.99
N VAL A 78 7.80 -15.06 -9.50
CA VAL A 78 8.88 -14.29 -10.15
C VAL A 78 10.06 -14.12 -9.21
N LEU A 79 11.24 -14.47 -9.69
CA LEU A 79 12.51 -14.21 -9.02
C LEU A 79 13.30 -13.14 -9.78
N ILE A 80 13.78 -12.13 -9.05
CA ILE A 80 14.73 -11.15 -9.56
C ILE A 80 16.04 -11.38 -8.81
N SER A 81 17.13 -11.65 -9.52
CA SER A 81 18.43 -11.97 -8.92
C SER A 81 19.55 -11.28 -9.68
N THR A 82 20.69 -11.17 -9.03
CA THR A 82 21.99 -10.93 -9.67
C THR A 82 22.71 -12.25 -9.87
N ILE A 83 23.82 -12.22 -10.61
CA ILE A 83 24.74 -13.34 -10.73
C ILE A 83 26.17 -12.93 -10.37
N GLY A 84 26.91 -13.84 -9.74
CA GLY A 84 28.33 -13.74 -9.49
C GLY A 84 29.14 -14.69 -10.37
N VAL A 85 30.35 -15.05 -9.92
CA VAL A 85 31.15 -16.12 -10.53
C VAL A 85 30.47 -17.46 -10.24
N VAL A 86 30.20 -18.23 -11.29
CA VAL A 86 29.55 -19.54 -11.20
C VAL A 86 30.51 -20.63 -11.65
N THR A 87 30.58 -21.73 -10.90
CA THR A 87 31.28 -22.95 -11.31
C THR A 87 30.65 -23.52 -12.58
N GLU A 88 31.45 -23.74 -13.62
CA GLU A 88 30.96 -24.22 -14.92
C GLU A 88 30.34 -25.62 -14.81
N ASN A 89 30.99 -26.51 -14.07
CA ASN A 89 30.54 -27.88 -13.83
C ASN A 89 30.06 -28.03 -12.38
N LEU A 90 28.76 -28.27 -12.22
CA LEU A 90 28.15 -28.61 -10.94
C LEU A 90 28.51 -30.07 -10.64
N THR A 91 29.44 -30.31 -9.71
CA THR A 91 29.84 -31.69 -9.40
C THR A 91 29.01 -32.29 -8.27
N ASN A 92 28.34 -31.45 -7.46
CA ASN A 92 27.46 -31.87 -6.38
C ASN A 92 26.46 -30.77 -5.99
N ILE A 93 25.49 -31.13 -5.13
CA ILE A 93 24.41 -30.23 -4.67
C ILE A 93 24.87 -29.02 -3.85
N LEU A 94 26.06 -29.09 -3.22
CA LEU A 94 26.60 -27.99 -2.42
C LEU A 94 27.13 -26.84 -3.30
N ASP A 95 27.44 -27.13 -4.57
CA ASP A 95 27.90 -26.14 -5.57
C ASP A 95 26.76 -25.35 -6.23
N GLU A 96 25.51 -25.56 -5.79
CA GLU A 96 24.36 -24.82 -6.31
C GLU A 96 24.48 -23.31 -6.07
N THR A 97 24.16 -22.55 -7.11
CA THR A 97 24.02 -21.10 -7.06
C THR A 97 22.84 -20.68 -6.18
N THR A 98 22.80 -19.41 -5.77
CA THR A 98 21.67 -18.88 -4.99
C THR A 98 20.35 -18.95 -5.77
N VAL A 99 20.39 -18.80 -7.10
CA VAL A 99 19.24 -19.00 -7.98
C VAL A 99 18.72 -20.44 -7.89
N GLU A 100 19.60 -21.44 -7.96
CA GLU A 100 19.23 -22.86 -7.82
C GLU A 100 18.69 -23.17 -6.41
N LYS A 101 19.29 -22.60 -5.36
CA LYS A 101 18.79 -22.69 -3.98
C LYS A 101 17.39 -22.09 -3.84
N ASN A 102 17.14 -20.91 -4.44
CA ASN A 102 15.82 -20.27 -4.45
C ASN A 102 14.77 -21.16 -5.12
N LEU A 103 15.10 -21.82 -6.23
CA LEU A 103 14.17 -22.73 -6.93
C LEU A 103 13.78 -23.96 -6.09
N ARG A 104 14.60 -24.38 -5.13
CA ARG A 104 14.23 -25.45 -4.18
C ARG A 104 13.19 -24.98 -3.16
N VAL A 105 13.29 -23.73 -2.73
CA VAL A 105 12.39 -23.12 -1.73
C VAL A 105 11.06 -22.71 -2.37
N PHE A 106 11.14 -21.96 -3.48
CA PHE A 106 10.02 -21.36 -4.22
C PHE A 106 9.69 -22.18 -5.46
N LYS A 107 8.94 -23.28 -5.26
CA LYS A 107 8.70 -24.32 -6.28
C LYS A 107 7.79 -23.88 -7.43
N LYS A 108 7.15 -22.72 -7.33
CA LYS A 108 6.20 -22.16 -8.31
C LYS A 108 6.78 -21.03 -9.17
N ILE A 109 8.09 -20.78 -9.07
CA ILE A 109 8.74 -19.81 -9.96
C ILE A 109 8.58 -20.25 -11.41
N GLU A 110 8.03 -19.35 -12.22
CA GLU A 110 7.86 -19.51 -13.66
C GLU A 110 8.70 -18.51 -14.46
N LYS A 111 9.15 -17.42 -13.83
CA LYS A 111 10.01 -16.42 -14.47
C LYS A 111 11.16 -15.96 -13.58
N ILE A 112 12.36 -15.88 -14.16
CA ILE A 112 13.57 -15.40 -13.49
C ILE A 112 14.20 -14.26 -14.30
N TYR A 113 14.47 -13.15 -13.64
CA TYR A 113 15.26 -12.05 -14.16
C TYR A 113 16.64 -12.08 -13.52
N ILE A 114 17.69 -12.15 -14.34
CA ILE A 114 19.08 -12.20 -13.86
C ILE A 114 19.87 -11.02 -14.40
N PHE A 115 20.44 -10.22 -13.49
CA PHE A 115 21.39 -9.17 -13.87
C PHE A 115 22.80 -9.69 -13.90
N HIS A 116 23.48 -9.37 -14.99
CA HIS A 116 24.89 -9.70 -15.19
C HIS A 116 25.63 -8.48 -15.73
N THR A 117 26.93 -8.46 -15.49
CA THR A 117 27.89 -7.55 -16.12
C THR A 117 28.47 -8.19 -17.37
N GLU A 118 29.29 -7.46 -18.12
CA GLU A 118 30.02 -8.05 -19.26
C GLU A 118 30.96 -9.18 -18.77
N SER A 119 31.59 -8.98 -17.60
CA SER A 119 32.47 -9.98 -16.97
C SER A 119 31.76 -11.24 -16.48
N THR A 120 30.45 -11.20 -16.24
CA THR A 120 29.66 -12.34 -15.74
C THR A 120 28.70 -12.93 -16.77
N LYS A 121 28.71 -12.45 -18.01
CA LYS A 121 27.84 -12.91 -19.11
C LYS A 121 27.96 -14.41 -19.38
N ASN A 122 29.19 -14.93 -19.46
CA ASN A 122 29.41 -16.36 -19.66
C ASN A 122 28.83 -17.21 -18.51
N HIS A 123 28.93 -16.72 -17.26
CA HIS A 123 28.34 -17.39 -16.10
C HIS A 123 26.81 -17.38 -16.17
N PHE A 124 26.20 -16.29 -16.63
CA PHE A 124 24.77 -16.20 -16.87
C PHE A 124 24.31 -17.19 -17.95
N ASP A 125 24.97 -17.23 -19.10
CA ASP A 125 24.62 -18.12 -20.21
C ASP A 125 24.71 -19.59 -19.78
N ASN A 126 25.73 -19.93 -19.00
CA ASN A 126 25.89 -21.28 -18.44
C ASN A 126 24.79 -21.63 -17.43
N LEU A 127 24.49 -20.73 -16.48
CA LEU A 127 23.41 -20.94 -15.50
C LEU A 127 22.06 -21.09 -16.20
N LYS A 128 21.76 -20.24 -17.18
CA LYS A 128 20.53 -20.26 -17.97
C LYS A 128 20.34 -21.63 -18.64
N LYS A 129 21.34 -22.09 -19.39
CA LYS A 129 21.32 -23.42 -20.04
C LYS A 129 21.07 -24.55 -19.03
N ARG A 130 21.71 -24.51 -17.86
CA ARG A 130 21.53 -25.55 -16.83
C ARG A 130 20.10 -25.59 -16.29
N ILE A 131 19.53 -24.43 -15.95
CA ILE A 131 18.16 -24.36 -15.42
C ILE A 131 17.16 -24.76 -16.51
N GLU A 132 17.31 -24.26 -17.73
CA GLU A 132 16.47 -24.63 -18.89
C GLU A 132 16.46 -26.15 -19.13
N ASN A 133 17.64 -26.79 -19.08
CA ASN A 133 17.75 -28.24 -19.21
C ASN A 133 17.10 -28.99 -18.03
N LYS A 134 17.38 -28.58 -16.79
CA LYS A 134 16.88 -29.25 -15.57
C LYS A 134 15.36 -29.17 -15.44
N TYR A 135 14.77 -28.04 -15.83
CA TYR A 135 13.33 -27.78 -15.72
C TYR A 135 12.60 -27.86 -17.07
N LYS A 136 13.24 -28.42 -18.11
CA LYS A 136 12.65 -28.64 -19.44
C LYS A 136 11.95 -27.40 -20.02
N ASN A 137 12.59 -26.24 -19.89
CA ASN A 137 12.08 -24.94 -20.34
C ASN A 137 10.75 -24.49 -19.71
N SER A 138 10.33 -25.06 -18.57
CA SER A 138 9.12 -24.58 -17.87
C SER A 138 9.31 -23.24 -17.15
N ILE A 139 10.56 -22.76 -17.05
CA ILE A 139 10.93 -21.51 -16.39
C ILE A 139 11.54 -20.57 -17.43
N LEU A 140 10.96 -19.39 -17.59
CA LEU A 140 11.47 -18.35 -18.49
C LEU A 140 12.60 -17.57 -17.81
N ILE A 141 13.78 -17.52 -18.43
CA ILE A 141 14.95 -16.79 -17.90
C ILE A 141 15.34 -15.64 -18.83
N GLU A 142 15.25 -14.42 -18.31
CA GLU A 142 15.65 -13.20 -18.98
C GLU A 142 16.90 -12.61 -18.32
N GLY A 143 17.95 -12.41 -19.13
CA GLY A 143 19.19 -11.78 -18.72
C GLY A 143 19.19 -10.31 -19.07
N SER A 144 19.80 -9.48 -18.24
CA SER A 144 20.02 -8.08 -18.59
C SER A 144 21.40 -7.60 -18.19
N LEU A 145 22.09 -7.02 -19.17
CA LEU A 145 23.39 -6.40 -18.98
C LEU A 145 23.21 -5.10 -18.19
N VAL A 146 23.84 -5.02 -17.03
CA VAL A 146 23.84 -3.82 -16.18
C VAL A 146 25.25 -3.25 -16.07
N GLU A 147 25.33 -1.92 -16.10
CA GLU A 147 26.59 -1.19 -15.88
C GLU A 147 26.83 -0.93 -14.38
N GLU A 148 28.08 -0.67 -14.00
CA GLU A 148 28.55 -0.46 -12.62
C GLU A 148 28.11 0.87 -11.97
N SER A 149 27.05 1.52 -12.46
CA SER A 149 26.52 2.78 -11.93
C SER A 149 25.21 2.59 -11.18
N ILE A 150 25.14 3.09 -9.93
CA ILE A 150 23.93 3.09 -9.08
C ILE A 150 22.74 3.73 -9.81
N ILE A 151 22.95 4.86 -10.48
CA ILE A 151 21.87 5.63 -11.13
C ILE A 151 21.25 4.82 -12.27
N LYS A 152 22.09 4.23 -13.13
CA LYS A 152 21.62 3.43 -14.27
C LYS A 152 20.92 2.16 -13.79
N MET A 153 21.48 1.48 -12.79
CA MET A 153 20.90 0.28 -12.21
C MET A 153 19.55 0.53 -11.54
N ASN A 154 19.43 1.62 -10.76
CA ASN A 154 18.14 2.02 -10.16
C ASN A 154 17.08 2.28 -11.24
N LYS A 155 17.42 3.06 -12.28
CA LYS A 155 16.49 3.37 -13.37
C LYS A 155 16.01 2.10 -14.09
N TYR A 156 16.93 1.17 -14.33
CA TYR A 156 16.62 -0.11 -14.96
C TYR A 156 15.69 -0.95 -14.07
N LEU A 157 16.06 -1.16 -12.80
CA LEU A 157 15.28 -1.96 -11.86
C LEU A 157 13.88 -1.38 -11.61
N ILE A 158 13.73 -0.05 -11.54
CA ILE A 158 12.41 0.61 -11.44
C ILE A 158 11.55 0.28 -12.65
N THR A 159 12.11 0.40 -13.86
CA THR A 159 11.39 0.10 -15.10
C THR A 159 10.98 -1.36 -15.13
N LEU A 160 11.91 -2.27 -14.85
CA LEU A 160 11.64 -3.69 -14.81
C LEU A 160 10.54 -4.03 -13.80
N LEU A 161 10.64 -3.51 -12.58
CA LEU A 161 9.65 -3.82 -11.55
C LEU A 161 8.27 -3.31 -11.94
N LYS A 162 8.17 -2.11 -12.52
CA LYS A 162 6.91 -1.57 -13.06
C LYS A 162 6.31 -2.52 -14.11
N ASP A 163 7.13 -3.04 -15.01
CA ASP A 163 6.67 -3.96 -16.06
C ASP A 163 6.24 -5.31 -15.50
N ILE A 164 6.97 -5.87 -14.53
CA ILE A 164 6.59 -7.13 -13.87
C ILE A 164 5.25 -6.95 -13.13
N THR A 165 5.07 -5.82 -12.41
CA THR A 165 3.87 -5.57 -11.62
C THR A 165 2.61 -5.32 -12.45
N LYS A 166 2.70 -5.25 -13.78
CA LYS A 166 1.53 -5.26 -14.68
C LYS A 166 0.88 -6.64 -14.74
N PHE A 167 1.65 -7.71 -14.51
CA PHE A 167 1.22 -9.10 -14.67
C PHE A 167 1.23 -9.88 -13.35
N TYR A 168 2.05 -9.45 -12.39
CA TYR A 168 2.23 -10.14 -11.10
C TYR A 168 1.96 -9.20 -9.94
N ASN A 169 1.34 -9.73 -8.89
CA ASN A 169 1.21 -9.01 -7.63
C ASN A 169 2.57 -8.95 -6.93
N LYS A 170 2.79 -7.88 -6.16
CA LYS A 170 4.06 -7.65 -5.45
C LYS A 170 4.44 -8.78 -4.49
N ASP A 171 3.45 -9.50 -3.96
CA ASP A 171 3.67 -10.61 -3.05
C ASP A 171 3.93 -11.95 -3.75
N GLU A 172 3.80 -12.01 -5.08
CA GLU A 172 4.23 -13.10 -5.97
C GLU A 172 5.68 -12.91 -6.48
N ILE A 173 6.30 -11.76 -6.17
CA ILE A 173 7.65 -11.38 -6.60
C ILE A 173 8.61 -11.49 -5.41
N ILE A 174 9.82 -12.01 -5.66
CA ILE A 174 10.91 -12.02 -4.69
C ILE A 174 12.23 -11.55 -5.32
N MET A 175 13.03 -10.82 -4.56
CA MET A 175 14.36 -10.35 -4.94
C MET A 175 15.44 -11.07 -4.14
N ASP A 176 16.46 -11.60 -4.82
CA ASP A 176 17.65 -12.18 -4.20
C ASP A 176 18.81 -11.19 -4.28
N ILE A 177 19.28 -10.72 -3.11
CA ILE A 177 20.41 -9.79 -3.01
C ILE A 177 21.72 -10.45 -2.58
N THR A 178 21.76 -11.79 -2.54
CA THR A 178 22.91 -12.52 -2.00
C THR A 178 24.19 -12.25 -2.77
N LEU A 179 24.13 -12.29 -4.10
CA LEU A 179 25.28 -12.19 -4.98
C LEU A 179 25.33 -10.84 -5.70
N GLY A 180 26.43 -10.59 -6.41
CA GLY A 180 26.61 -9.36 -7.19
C GLY A 180 27.35 -8.24 -6.46
N MET A 181 27.51 -7.11 -7.14
CA MET A 181 28.20 -5.94 -6.60
C MET A 181 27.44 -5.39 -5.38
N LYS A 182 28.14 -4.83 -4.38
CA LYS A 182 27.47 -4.15 -3.25
C LYS A 182 26.41 -3.14 -3.72
N LEU A 183 26.68 -2.47 -4.84
CA LEU A 183 25.76 -1.51 -5.44
C LEU A 183 24.44 -2.13 -5.90
N SER A 184 24.45 -3.35 -6.46
CA SER A 184 23.23 -4.02 -6.92
C SER A 184 22.37 -4.49 -5.77
N ALA A 185 23.00 -5.04 -4.73
CA ALA A 185 22.31 -5.40 -3.49
C ALA A 185 21.65 -4.17 -2.83
N ILE A 186 22.37 -3.04 -2.72
CA ILE A 186 21.82 -1.79 -2.17
C ILE A 186 20.64 -1.28 -3.01
N SER A 187 20.76 -1.33 -4.34
CA SER A 187 19.72 -0.84 -5.25
C SER A 187 18.46 -1.70 -5.20
N MET A 188 18.62 -3.03 -5.15
CA MET A 188 17.51 -3.96 -4.97
C MET A 188 16.86 -3.86 -3.60
N TYR A 189 17.66 -3.74 -2.52
CA TYR A 189 17.14 -3.52 -1.17
C TYR A 189 16.31 -2.24 -1.11
N ARG A 190 16.84 -1.13 -1.63
CA ARG A 190 16.10 0.13 -1.70
C ARG A 190 14.81 -0.02 -2.48
N LEU A 191 14.82 -0.69 -3.62
CA LEU A 191 13.60 -0.88 -4.41
C LEU A 191 12.58 -1.80 -3.74
N SER A 192 13.05 -2.79 -3.02
CA SER A 192 12.23 -3.60 -2.13
C SER A 192 11.57 -2.75 -1.05
N VAL A 193 12.33 -1.88 -0.38
CA VAL A 193 11.82 -0.88 0.58
C VAL A 193 10.81 0.04 -0.09
N ASP A 194 11.08 0.55 -1.28
CA ASP A 194 10.19 1.54 -1.90
C ASP A 194 8.88 0.89 -2.39
N ASN A 195 8.92 -0.40 -2.75
CA ASN A 195 7.81 -1.08 -3.42
C ASN A 195 7.11 -2.15 -2.57
N GLY A 196 7.62 -2.51 -1.39
CA GLY A 196 7.06 -3.58 -0.57
C GLY A 196 7.22 -4.97 -1.19
N VAL A 197 8.29 -5.17 -1.97
CA VAL A 197 8.66 -6.49 -2.51
C VAL A 197 9.46 -7.24 -1.45
N LYS A 198 9.40 -8.57 -1.42
CA LYS A 198 10.19 -9.34 -0.46
C LYS A 198 11.61 -9.50 -0.96
N VAL A 199 12.59 -9.36 -0.07
CA VAL A 199 14.00 -9.66 -0.36
C VAL A 199 14.48 -10.83 0.47
N VAL A 200 15.25 -11.70 -0.18
CA VAL A 200 15.99 -12.78 0.46
C VAL A 200 17.49 -12.58 0.34
N ASN A 201 18.19 -13.13 1.31
CA ASN A 201 19.64 -13.20 1.35
C ASN A 201 20.06 -14.58 1.89
N TRP A 202 20.91 -15.27 1.15
CA TRP A 202 21.52 -16.52 1.57
C TRP A 202 22.86 -16.24 2.26
N LYS A 203 22.99 -16.67 3.51
CA LYS A 203 24.27 -16.65 4.22
C LYS A 203 24.91 -18.03 4.11
N GLU A 204 26.00 -18.12 3.36
CA GLU A 204 26.81 -19.34 3.31
C GLU A 204 27.58 -19.53 4.62
N ILE A 205 27.51 -20.75 5.16
CA ILE A 205 28.21 -21.15 6.36
C ILE A 205 29.42 -21.97 5.94
N TYR A 206 30.58 -21.46 6.34
CA TYR A 206 31.87 -22.00 5.98
C TYR A 206 32.51 -22.71 7.17
N LEU A 207 33.00 -23.94 6.97
CA LEU A 207 33.80 -24.66 7.97
C LEU A 207 35.30 -24.60 7.62
N PRO A 208 36.20 -24.45 8.62
CA PRO A 208 37.63 -24.29 8.42
C PRO A 208 38.34 -25.61 8.06
N ILE A 209 39.11 -25.62 6.97
CA ILE A 209 39.91 -26.80 6.59
C ILE A 209 41.11 -26.93 7.52
N TYR A 210 41.38 -28.14 8.03
CA TYR A 210 42.53 -28.41 8.89
C TYR A 210 43.63 -29.17 8.13
N LYS A 211 44.88 -28.84 8.41
CA LYS A 211 46.07 -29.57 7.95
C LYS A 211 46.83 -30.12 9.13
N GLU A 212 47.29 -31.36 9.01
CA GLU A 212 48.14 -32.01 10.00
C GLU A 212 49.61 -31.68 9.74
N GLU A 213 50.31 -31.24 10.78
CA GLU A 213 51.74 -31.00 10.81
C GLU A 213 52.30 -31.53 12.14
N ASN A 214 53.17 -32.54 12.06
CA ASN A 214 53.83 -33.16 13.23
C ASN A 214 52.86 -33.60 14.34
N GLY A 215 51.74 -34.25 13.97
CA GLY A 215 50.73 -34.73 14.91
C GLY A 215 49.86 -33.64 15.55
N LYS A 216 49.93 -32.40 15.05
CA LYS A 216 49.07 -31.28 15.44
C LYS A 216 48.36 -30.69 14.22
N TYR A 217 47.19 -30.13 14.45
CA TYR A 217 46.31 -29.60 13.41
C TYR A 217 46.31 -28.08 13.40
N ARG A 218 46.36 -27.47 12.21
CA ARG A 218 46.18 -26.02 12.01
C ARG A 218 45.23 -25.74 10.86
N ILE A 219 44.59 -24.57 10.89
CA ILE A 219 43.72 -24.13 9.80
C ILE A 219 44.57 -23.88 8.54
N SER A 220 44.17 -24.46 7.41
CA SER A 220 44.83 -24.35 6.11
C SER A 220 44.45 -23.05 5.39
N GLY A 221 45.05 -21.92 5.80
CA GLY A 221 44.86 -20.64 5.13
C GLY A 221 43.41 -20.15 5.15
N SER A 222 43.00 -19.41 4.12
CA SER A 222 41.64 -18.86 3.98
C SER A 222 40.65 -19.80 3.29
N ASN A 223 41.08 -20.98 2.83
CA ASN A 223 40.19 -21.93 2.18
C ASN A 223 39.21 -22.50 3.19
N ARG A 224 37.92 -22.36 2.88
CA ARG A 224 36.82 -22.90 3.67
C ARG A 224 35.88 -23.65 2.76
N VAL A 225 35.18 -24.64 3.31
CA VAL A 225 34.19 -25.41 2.55
C VAL A 225 32.80 -24.92 2.91
N THR A 226 31.99 -24.61 1.90
CA THR A 226 30.56 -24.30 2.08
C THR A 226 29.82 -25.60 2.38
N PHE A 227 29.37 -25.76 3.62
CA PHE A 227 28.69 -26.98 4.07
C PHE A 227 27.21 -26.77 4.35
N SER A 228 26.82 -25.53 4.62
CA SER A 228 25.45 -25.20 5.02
C SER A 228 25.12 -23.78 4.57
N THR A 229 23.84 -23.46 4.58
CA THR A 229 23.36 -22.12 4.26
C THR A 229 22.15 -21.76 5.13
N ASN A 230 21.98 -20.47 5.36
CA ASN A 230 20.80 -19.89 5.99
C ASN A 230 20.09 -19.00 5.00
N LEU A 231 18.77 -19.08 4.94
CA LEU A 231 17.96 -18.18 4.15
C LEU A 231 17.29 -17.17 5.08
N GLU A 232 17.58 -15.90 4.85
CA GLU A 232 16.98 -14.81 5.59
C GLU A 232 16.09 -13.99 4.66
N ILE A 233 14.86 -13.72 5.10
CA ILE A 233 14.05 -12.64 4.54
C ILE A 233 14.45 -11.37 5.27
N ILE A 234 14.83 -10.34 4.53
CA ILE A 234 15.24 -9.06 5.10
C ILE A 234 13.97 -8.30 5.50
N LYS A 235 13.61 -8.42 6.78
CA LYS A 235 12.36 -7.88 7.32
C LYS A 235 12.41 -6.35 7.39
N GLU A 236 13.59 -5.79 7.59
CA GLU A 236 13.88 -4.37 7.66
C GLU A 236 13.35 -3.65 6.42
N ALA A 237 13.48 -4.25 5.24
CA ALA A 237 12.98 -3.65 4.01
C ALA A 237 11.46 -3.44 4.02
N LEU A 238 10.72 -4.44 4.54
CA LEU A 238 9.28 -4.38 4.68
C LEU A 238 8.86 -3.43 5.81
N THR A 239 9.60 -3.40 6.91
CA THR A 239 9.38 -2.49 8.03
C THR A 239 9.59 -1.04 7.62
N GLU A 240 10.67 -0.74 6.89
CA GLU A 240 10.97 0.60 6.36
C GLU A 240 9.93 1.06 5.33
N ASN A 241 9.54 0.19 4.38
CA ASN A 241 8.44 0.50 3.43
C ASN A 241 7.19 0.93 4.19
N ARG A 242 6.84 0.14 5.20
CA ARG A 242 5.66 0.36 6.00
C ARG A 242 5.76 1.64 6.81
N GLN A 243 6.91 1.93 7.42
CA GLN A 243 7.14 3.18 8.13
C GLN A 243 6.97 4.39 7.20
N LEU A 244 7.43 4.31 5.94
CA LEU A 244 7.18 5.37 4.96
C LEU A 244 5.68 5.57 4.68
N LEU A 245 4.89 4.51 4.60
CA LEU A 245 3.43 4.62 4.43
C LEU A 245 2.75 5.22 5.68
N ILE A 246 3.24 4.88 6.89
CA ILE A 246 2.80 5.48 8.15
C ILE A 246 3.11 6.97 8.16
N ASP A 247 4.35 7.32 7.85
CA ASP A 247 4.80 8.71 7.82
C ASP A 247 3.99 9.55 6.81
N ILE A 248 3.64 8.99 5.65
CA ILE A 248 2.70 9.60 4.70
C ILE A 248 1.36 9.90 5.37
N ASN A 249 0.75 8.92 6.04
CA ASN A 249 -0.56 9.07 6.67
C ASN A 249 -0.53 10.08 7.81
N ASN A 250 0.50 10.05 8.66
CA ASN A 250 0.64 10.98 9.78
C ASN A 250 0.86 12.42 9.27
N SER A 251 1.51 12.56 8.12
CA SER A 251 1.70 13.86 7.46
C SER A 251 0.40 14.37 6.84
N PHE A 252 -0.49 13.50 6.37
CA PHE A 252 -1.87 13.88 6.02
C PHE A 252 -2.64 14.41 7.23
N ASP A 253 -2.53 13.78 8.40
CA ASP A 253 -3.22 14.23 9.63
C ASP A 253 -2.74 15.59 10.13
N ARG A 254 -1.47 15.91 9.85
CA ARG A 254 -0.89 17.23 10.15
C ARG A 254 -1.10 18.26 9.03
N CYS A 255 -1.75 17.87 7.92
CA CYS A 255 -1.93 18.69 6.73
C CYS A 255 -0.60 19.20 6.14
N GLU A 256 0.44 18.36 6.17
CA GLU A 256 1.79 18.64 5.67
C GLU A 256 1.96 18.09 4.25
N TYR A 257 1.20 18.61 3.29
CA TYR A 257 1.12 18.03 1.94
C TYR A 257 2.45 18.09 1.15
N GLU A 258 3.31 19.08 1.40
CA GLU A 258 4.67 19.10 0.83
C GLU A 258 5.53 17.95 1.38
N THR A 259 5.41 17.65 2.68
CA THR A 259 6.07 16.51 3.32
C THR A 259 5.54 15.20 2.73
N VAL A 260 4.22 15.07 2.58
CA VAL A 260 3.57 13.94 1.89
C VAL A 260 4.16 13.75 0.48
N ALA A 261 4.35 14.83 -0.28
CA ALA A 261 4.95 14.78 -1.60
C ALA A 261 6.39 14.25 -1.57
N SER A 262 7.20 14.68 -0.59
CA SER A 262 8.58 14.19 -0.41
C SER A 262 8.64 12.68 -0.12
N TYR A 263 7.68 12.15 0.64
CA TYR A 263 7.60 10.71 0.89
C TYR A 263 7.14 9.95 -0.36
N TYR A 264 6.20 10.49 -1.15
CA TYR A 264 5.82 9.90 -2.43
C TYR A 264 6.96 9.88 -3.44
N GLU A 265 7.86 10.87 -3.40
CA GLU A 265 9.09 10.86 -4.20
C GLU A 265 9.98 9.67 -3.83
N LYS A 266 10.19 9.43 -2.53
CA LYS A 266 11.03 8.33 -2.03
C LYS A 266 10.53 6.99 -2.55
N ILE A 267 9.22 6.74 -2.53
CA ILE A 267 8.62 5.49 -3.02
C ILE A 267 8.32 5.47 -4.53
N GLY A 268 8.84 6.45 -5.30
CA GLY A 268 8.77 6.47 -6.76
C GLY A 268 7.38 6.74 -7.36
N ARG A 269 6.44 7.32 -6.60
CA ARG A 269 5.07 7.64 -7.05
C ARG A 269 4.99 9.09 -7.53
N LYS A 270 5.54 9.34 -8.72
CA LYS A 270 5.70 10.68 -9.30
C LYS A 270 4.36 11.42 -9.44
N ASP A 271 3.31 10.75 -9.88
CA ASP A 271 1.95 11.29 -10.04
C ASP A 271 1.42 11.88 -8.72
N LYS A 272 1.53 11.12 -7.63
CA LYS A 272 1.12 11.54 -6.30
C LYS A 272 2.02 12.65 -5.75
N LYS A 273 3.33 12.53 -5.95
CA LYS A 273 4.29 13.55 -5.52
C LYS A 273 4.00 14.89 -6.18
N ASP A 274 3.82 14.93 -7.49
CA ASP A 274 3.53 16.17 -8.21
C ASP A 274 2.18 16.74 -7.76
N PHE A 275 1.16 15.88 -7.59
CA PHE A 275 -0.15 16.27 -7.04
C PHE A 275 -0.06 16.93 -5.65
N PHE A 276 0.53 16.26 -4.66
CA PHE A 276 0.58 16.75 -3.28
C PHE A 276 1.54 17.92 -3.10
N LYS A 277 2.55 18.06 -3.97
CA LYS A 277 3.38 19.27 -4.01
C LYS A 277 2.55 20.49 -4.45
N GLY A 278 1.76 20.34 -5.51
CA GLY A 278 0.81 21.38 -5.94
C GLY A 278 -0.20 21.70 -4.85
N LEU A 279 -0.79 20.67 -4.23
CA LEU A 279 -1.79 20.86 -3.18
C LEU A 279 -1.20 21.57 -1.95
N GLY A 280 0.04 21.22 -1.57
CA GLY A 280 0.76 21.89 -0.49
C GLY A 280 1.02 23.36 -0.76
N ASN A 281 1.31 23.74 -2.00
CA ASN A 281 1.41 25.14 -2.41
C ASN A 281 0.07 25.87 -2.36
N LEU A 282 -1.01 25.23 -2.80
CA LEU A 282 -2.36 25.81 -2.79
C LEU A 282 -2.88 26.06 -1.37
N LEU A 283 -2.59 25.14 -0.44
CA LEU A 283 -3.11 25.13 0.94
C LEU A 283 -2.08 25.57 1.99
N LYS A 284 -1.11 26.41 1.62
CA LYS A 284 -0.15 26.93 2.61
C LYS A 284 -0.88 27.73 3.68
N ASN A 285 -0.43 27.58 4.92
CA ASN A 285 -0.97 28.34 6.05
C ASN A 285 -0.94 29.84 5.82
N GLU A 286 0.13 30.35 5.21
CA GLU A 286 0.29 31.78 4.90
C GLU A 286 -0.82 32.27 3.96
N ILE A 287 -1.31 31.42 3.05
CA ILE A 287 -2.40 31.73 2.11
C ILE A 287 -3.76 31.59 2.80
N LEU A 288 -3.97 30.49 3.55
CA LEU A 288 -5.27 30.23 4.18
C LEU A 288 -5.56 31.18 5.34
N LEU A 289 -4.53 31.71 6.01
CA LEU A 289 -4.64 32.62 7.14
C LEU A 289 -4.37 34.09 6.78
N SER A 290 -4.04 34.41 5.52
CA SER A 290 -3.95 35.81 5.09
C SER A 290 -5.31 36.50 5.06
N PHE A 291 -6.40 35.72 4.96
CA PHE A 291 -7.75 36.21 4.65
C PHE A 291 -7.82 36.96 3.30
N GLU A 292 -6.83 36.76 2.44
CA GLU A 292 -6.72 37.39 1.11
C GLU A 292 -7.01 36.34 0.03
N ILE A 293 -8.22 36.40 -0.52
CA ILE A 293 -8.68 35.43 -1.54
C ILE A 293 -7.89 35.51 -2.85
N ASN A 294 -7.29 36.66 -3.15
CA ASN A 294 -6.52 36.89 -4.37
C ASN A 294 -5.30 35.96 -4.48
N ASP A 295 -4.60 35.73 -3.37
CA ASP A 295 -3.43 34.85 -3.33
C ASP A 295 -3.85 33.38 -3.51
N PHE A 296 -4.96 32.98 -2.90
CA PHE A 296 -5.54 31.65 -3.11
C PHE A 296 -5.93 31.44 -4.57
N SER A 297 -6.65 32.40 -5.17
CA SER A 297 -7.11 32.34 -6.56
C SER A 297 -5.94 32.25 -7.55
N LYS A 298 -4.87 33.02 -7.32
CA LYS A 298 -3.64 32.96 -8.14
C LYS A 298 -2.96 31.60 -8.04
N ASN A 299 -2.88 31.03 -6.83
CA ASN A 299 -2.27 29.72 -6.62
C ASN A 299 -3.14 28.58 -7.16
N LEU A 300 -4.46 28.72 -7.13
CA LEU A 300 -5.40 27.81 -7.78
C LEU A 300 -5.19 27.78 -9.29
N GLU A 301 -5.02 28.95 -9.91
CA GLU A 301 -4.75 29.06 -11.34
C GLU A 301 -3.43 28.37 -11.73
N ASN A 302 -2.36 28.57 -10.94
CA ASN A 302 -1.09 27.90 -11.14
C ASN A 302 -1.20 26.38 -10.96
N PHE A 303 -1.87 25.93 -9.90
CA PHE A 303 -2.14 24.53 -9.62
C PHE A 303 -2.81 23.87 -10.84
N VAL A 304 -3.92 24.43 -11.30
CA VAL A 304 -4.67 23.91 -12.45
C VAL A 304 -3.81 23.88 -13.71
N LYS A 305 -3.09 24.97 -14.03
CA LYS A 305 -2.22 25.02 -15.23
C LYS A 305 -1.14 23.94 -15.23
N GLU A 306 -0.47 23.71 -14.10
CA GLU A 306 0.59 22.71 -13.99
C GLU A 306 0.07 21.29 -14.28
N PHE A 307 -1.13 20.93 -13.80
CA PHE A 307 -1.70 19.60 -14.03
C PHE A 307 -2.22 19.39 -15.46
N LEU A 308 -2.67 20.44 -16.14
CA LEU A 308 -3.16 20.33 -17.51
C LEU A 308 -2.03 20.30 -18.55
N ILE A 309 -0.89 20.91 -18.27
CA ILE A 309 0.28 20.96 -19.18
C ILE A 309 1.07 19.66 -19.17
N ASN A 310 1.04 18.90 -18.07
CA ASN A 310 1.83 17.68 -17.92
C ASN A 310 1.40 16.60 -18.92
N LYS A 311 2.30 16.24 -19.85
CA LYS A 311 2.07 15.29 -20.96
C LYS A 311 2.43 13.85 -20.61
N ASP A 312 3.02 13.61 -19.45
CA ASP A 312 3.22 12.23 -18.98
C ASP A 312 1.82 11.57 -18.83
N GLU A 313 1.68 10.30 -19.22
CA GLU A 313 0.44 9.53 -19.00
C GLU A 313 0.17 9.43 -17.49
N ASN A 314 -0.48 10.44 -16.93
CA ASN A 314 -0.76 10.52 -15.51
C ASN A 314 -1.92 9.57 -15.21
N HIS A 315 -1.60 8.40 -14.64
CA HIS A 315 -2.58 7.44 -14.14
C HIS A 315 -3.19 7.92 -12.81
N TYR A 316 -3.80 9.09 -12.79
CA TYR A 316 -4.52 9.58 -11.61
C TYR A 316 -5.69 8.64 -11.28
N LYS A 317 -5.86 8.35 -9.99
CA LYS A 317 -7.08 7.69 -9.50
C LYS A 317 -8.28 8.60 -9.72
N GLN A 318 -9.47 8.01 -9.84
CA GLN A 318 -10.69 8.76 -10.11
C GLN A 318 -10.97 9.86 -9.06
N SER A 319 -10.67 9.61 -7.78
CA SER A 319 -10.79 10.61 -6.72
C SER A 319 -9.90 11.84 -6.94
N THR A 320 -8.66 11.64 -7.41
CA THR A 320 -7.74 12.73 -7.78
C THR A 320 -8.26 13.50 -8.99
N LYS A 321 -8.75 12.79 -10.01
CA LYS A 321 -9.34 13.41 -11.20
C LYS A 321 -10.55 14.28 -10.86
N ASN A 322 -11.45 13.79 -10.00
CA ASN A 322 -12.63 14.52 -9.51
C ASN A 322 -12.23 15.84 -8.83
N LEU A 323 -11.21 15.79 -7.98
CA LEU A 323 -10.73 16.98 -7.29
C LEU A 323 -10.07 17.99 -8.25
N ILE A 324 -9.20 17.55 -9.17
CA ILE A 324 -8.61 18.44 -10.17
C ILE A 324 -9.70 19.07 -11.04
N PHE A 325 -10.71 18.30 -11.43
CA PHE A 325 -11.83 18.80 -12.20
C PHE A 325 -12.64 19.85 -11.45
N PHE A 326 -12.99 19.58 -10.20
CA PHE A 326 -13.67 20.55 -9.35
C PHE A 326 -12.89 21.86 -9.20
N LEU A 327 -11.58 21.78 -8.92
CA LEU A 327 -10.70 22.95 -8.82
C LEU A 327 -10.58 23.72 -10.14
N LYS A 328 -10.64 23.02 -11.28
CA LYS A 328 -10.71 23.64 -12.61
C LYS A 328 -12.02 24.40 -12.82
N LEU A 329 -13.17 23.84 -12.42
CA LEU A 329 -14.47 24.53 -12.50
C LEU A 329 -14.45 25.83 -11.69
N LEU A 330 -13.95 25.77 -10.44
CA LEU A 330 -13.78 26.95 -9.58
C LEU A 330 -12.88 28.00 -10.24
N ASN A 331 -11.74 27.58 -10.77
CA ASN A 331 -10.79 28.48 -11.42
C ASN A 331 -11.31 29.11 -12.71
N ASP A 332 -12.15 28.41 -13.46
CA ASP A 332 -12.74 28.94 -14.69
C ASP A 332 -13.83 29.96 -14.37
N LEU A 333 -14.66 29.66 -13.38
CA LEU A 333 -15.78 30.51 -12.99
C LEU A 333 -15.33 31.76 -12.23
N LYS A 334 -14.36 31.62 -11.30
CA LYS A 334 -13.90 32.66 -10.37
C LYS A 334 -15.06 33.44 -9.74
N LEU A 335 -16.13 32.73 -9.37
CA LEU A 335 -17.32 33.32 -8.78
C LEU A 335 -17.03 33.72 -7.33
N ASP A 336 -17.24 34.98 -7.01
CA ASP A 336 -17.30 35.52 -5.66
C ASP A 336 -18.65 36.22 -5.51
N SER A 337 -19.58 35.58 -4.79
CA SER A 337 -20.92 36.15 -4.57
C SER A 337 -20.90 37.37 -3.66
N GLU A 338 -19.93 37.50 -2.75
CA GLU A 338 -19.83 38.65 -1.85
C GLU A 338 -19.38 39.91 -2.60
N GLU A 339 -18.48 39.75 -3.58
CA GLU A 339 -18.05 40.83 -4.48
C GLU A 339 -18.90 40.94 -5.76
N GLU A 340 -19.95 40.13 -5.90
CA GLU A 340 -20.78 40.00 -7.11
C GLU A 340 -19.95 39.85 -8.40
N SER A 341 -18.84 39.12 -8.32
CA SER A 341 -17.85 39.04 -9.39
C SER A 341 -17.71 37.60 -9.93
N TYR A 342 -17.44 37.49 -11.23
CA TYR A 342 -17.19 36.21 -11.90
C TYR A 342 -16.47 36.44 -13.23
N ASN A 343 -15.93 35.37 -13.81
CA ASN A 343 -15.17 35.40 -15.05
C ASN A 343 -16.09 35.57 -16.29
N LYS A 344 -16.42 36.82 -16.63
CA LYS A 344 -17.26 37.15 -17.80
C LYS A 344 -16.67 36.66 -19.13
N GLU A 345 -15.34 36.65 -19.27
CA GLU A 345 -14.67 36.16 -20.49
C GLU A 345 -14.92 34.67 -20.69
N PHE A 346 -14.85 33.87 -19.62
CA PHE A 346 -15.17 32.44 -19.68
C PHE A 346 -16.63 32.20 -20.09
N ILE A 347 -17.57 32.97 -19.51
CA ILE A 347 -18.99 32.90 -19.87
C ILE A 347 -19.18 33.21 -21.36
N GLU A 348 -18.56 34.27 -21.88
CA GLU A 348 -18.62 34.63 -23.31
C GLU A 348 -18.07 33.53 -24.23
N ILE A 349 -17.01 32.83 -23.81
CA ILE A 349 -16.47 31.69 -24.56
C ILE A 349 -17.52 30.58 -24.66
N LEU A 350 -18.25 30.30 -23.57
CA LEU A 350 -19.30 29.29 -23.57
C LEU A 350 -20.51 29.72 -24.41
N GLU A 351 -20.96 30.97 -24.28
CA GLU A 351 -22.03 31.53 -25.11
C GLU A 351 -21.69 31.46 -26.61
N LYS A 352 -20.46 31.82 -27.00
CA LYS A 352 -20.00 31.68 -28.41
C LYS A 352 -20.01 30.23 -28.89
N LYS A 353 -19.61 29.29 -28.03
CA LYS A 353 -19.66 27.85 -28.35
C LYS A 353 -21.10 27.36 -28.50
N TYR A 354 -22.01 27.83 -27.64
CA TYR A 354 -23.43 27.53 -27.72
C TYR A 354 -24.03 28.11 -29.01
N LEU A 355 -23.84 29.40 -29.26
CA LEU A 355 -24.33 30.12 -30.44
C LEU A 355 -23.94 29.40 -31.74
N LYS A 356 -22.68 28.99 -31.84
CA LYS A 356 -22.17 28.29 -33.03
C LYS A 356 -22.86 26.94 -33.29
N LYS A 357 -23.34 26.27 -32.25
CA LYS A 357 -23.88 24.90 -32.36
C LYS A 357 -25.41 24.86 -32.33
N TYR A 358 -26.04 25.69 -31.51
CA TYR A 358 -27.47 25.63 -31.18
C TYR A 358 -28.23 26.91 -31.51
N GLY A 359 -27.55 27.99 -31.93
CA GLY A 359 -28.16 29.29 -32.17
C GLY A 359 -28.28 30.14 -30.90
N GLU A 360 -29.09 31.19 -30.95
CA GLU A 360 -29.23 32.14 -29.83
C GLU A 360 -29.85 31.47 -28.60
N LEU A 361 -29.31 31.79 -27.41
CA LEU A 361 -29.90 31.40 -26.14
C LEU A 361 -31.24 32.10 -25.98
N ASN A 362 -32.31 31.34 -25.81
CA ASN A 362 -33.66 31.86 -25.64
C ASN A 362 -34.32 31.24 -24.41
N PHE A 363 -34.27 31.96 -23.30
CA PHE A 363 -34.82 31.58 -22.00
C PHE A 363 -36.36 31.66 -21.92
N ASP A 364 -37.06 32.16 -22.96
CA ASP A 364 -38.53 32.27 -22.96
C ASP A 364 -39.21 30.93 -23.35
N LYS A 365 -38.44 29.96 -23.87
CA LYS A 365 -38.96 28.66 -24.36
C LYS A 365 -39.02 27.55 -23.30
N ASP A 366 -38.58 27.80 -22.07
CA ASP A 366 -38.38 26.77 -21.05
C ASP A 366 -39.69 26.25 -20.40
N SER A 367 -40.87 26.75 -20.80
CA SER A 367 -42.06 26.63 -19.93
C SER A 367 -43.17 25.63 -20.30
N THR A 368 -43.19 24.88 -21.42
CA THR A 368 -44.36 23.97 -21.66
C THR A 368 -44.20 22.74 -22.58
N ASP A 369 -43.06 22.45 -23.23
CA ASP A 369 -43.01 21.38 -24.24
C ASP A 369 -42.18 20.16 -23.80
N ASP A 370 -42.85 19.03 -23.50
CA ASP A 370 -42.28 17.75 -23.03
C ASP A 370 -41.41 17.01 -24.09
N SER A 371 -41.01 17.68 -25.18
CA SER A 371 -40.08 17.10 -26.16
C SER A 371 -38.63 17.29 -25.71
N ILE A 372 -38.13 16.28 -24.99
CA ILE A 372 -36.83 16.12 -24.31
C ILE A 372 -35.56 16.34 -25.20
N GLU A 373 -35.68 16.69 -26.49
CA GLU A 373 -34.53 16.76 -27.42
C GLU A 373 -33.88 18.14 -27.60
N ASN A 374 -34.39 19.23 -27.01
CA ASN A 374 -33.81 20.58 -27.15
C ASN A 374 -33.95 21.50 -25.92
N ASP A 375 -33.92 20.96 -24.70
CA ASP A 375 -33.87 21.78 -23.49
C ASP A 375 -32.49 22.49 -23.36
N ILE A 376 -32.51 23.77 -23.00
CA ILE A 376 -31.33 24.64 -22.86
C ILE A 376 -30.29 23.97 -21.95
N ASP A 377 -30.74 23.34 -20.87
CA ASP A 377 -29.87 22.63 -19.92
C ASP A 377 -29.11 21.47 -20.57
N GLY A 378 -29.81 20.65 -21.36
CA GLY A 378 -29.20 19.54 -22.09
C GLY A 378 -28.16 20.02 -23.10
N ASN A 379 -28.49 21.08 -23.84
CA ASN A 379 -27.61 21.68 -24.83
C ASN A 379 -26.37 22.31 -24.18
N PHE A 380 -26.53 23.03 -23.08
CA PHE A 380 -25.42 23.66 -22.37
C PHE A 380 -24.50 22.62 -21.70
N ASN A 381 -25.07 21.56 -21.12
CA ASN A 381 -24.32 20.43 -20.61
C ASN A 381 -23.47 19.76 -21.72
N HIS A 382 -24.01 19.63 -22.93
CA HIS A 382 -23.22 19.16 -24.08
C HIS A 382 -22.03 20.10 -24.40
N ILE A 383 -22.24 21.42 -24.38
CA ILE A 383 -21.15 22.40 -24.59
C ILE A 383 -20.06 22.24 -23.54
N LEU A 384 -20.44 22.12 -22.26
CA LEU A 384 -19.50 21.94 -21.16
C LEU A 384 -18.72 20.62 -21.26
N LYS A 385 -19.40 19.50 -21.54
CA LYS A 385 -18.74 18.21 -21.79
C LYS A 385 -17.71 18.30 -22.91
N SER A 386 -18.09 18.94 -24.02
CA SER A 386 -17.20 19.12 -25.17
C SER A 386 -16.00 20.01 -24.82
N HIS A 387 -16.22 21.08 -24.06
CA HIS A 387 -15.18 21.98 -23.57
C HIS A 387 -14.17 21.20 -22.71
N TYR A 388 -14.65 20.54 -21.65
CA TYR A 388 -13.78 19.90 -20.67
C TYR A 388 -13.15 18.61 -21.17
N LYS A 389 -13.75 17.90 -22.13
CA LYS A 389 -13.10 16.79 -22.81
C LYS A 389 -11.80 17.20 -23.50
N ILE A 390 -11.74 18.43 -24.04
CA ILE A 390 -10.54 18.98 -24.69
C ILE A 390 -9.52 19.44 -23.65
N GLU A 391 -9.95 20.24 -22.68
CA GLU A 391 -9.08 20.80 -21.64
C GLU A 391 -8.46 19.71 -20.75
N MET A 392 -9.25 18.69 -20.41
CA MET A 392 -8.88 17.61 -19.49
C MET A 392 -8.34 16.36 -20.19
N LYS A 393 -8.00 16.45 -21.48
CA LYS A 393 -7.55 15.29 -22.27
C LYS A 393 -6.33 14.59 -21.66
N ASN A 394 -5.40 15.35 -21.08
CA ASN A 394 -4.15 14.83 -20.52
C ASN A 394 -4.34 14.11 -19.17
N ILE A 395 -5.48 14.32 -18.50
CA ILE A 395 -5.79 13.67 -17.21
C ILE A 395 -6.81 12.52 -17.36
N GLY A 396 -7.22 12.20 -18.59
CA GLY A 396 -8.16 11.12 -18.89
C GLY A 396 -9.58 11.41 -18.42
N TYR A 397 -10.23 12.40 -19.05
CA TYR A 397 -11.63 12.79 -18.85
C TYR A 397 -12.62 11.62 -19.06
N SER A 398 -13.69 11.54 -18.24
CA SER A 398 -14.79 10.56 -18.38
C SER A 398 -16.13 11.21 -18.02
N ASP A 399 -17.10 11.16 -18.95
CA ASP A 399 -18.43 11.77 -18.75
C ASP A 399 -19.15 11.26 -17.50
N GLU A 400 -19.03 9.96 -17.22
CA GLU A 400 -19.71 9.32 -16.08
C GLU A 400 -19.15 9.81 -14.74
N ALA A 401 -17.83 10.01 -14.67
CA ALA A 401 -17.16 10.42 -13.44
C ALA A 401 -17.46 11.86 -13.02
N PHE A 402 -17.85 12.72 -13.97
CA PHE A 402 -18.05 14.15 -13.77
C PHE A 402 -19.50 14.59 -13.94
N LYS A 403 -20.42 13.65 -14.20
CA LYS A 403 -21.82 13.92 -14.60
C LYS A 403 -22.55 14.83 -13.61
N ASN A 404 -22.43 14.55 -12.31
CA ASN A 404 -23.15 15.29 -11.28
C ASN A 404 -22.65 16.75 -11.18
N TYR A 405 -21.33 16.95 -11.23
CA TYR A 405 -20.74 18.29 -11.15
C TYR A 405 -21.08 19.14 -12.38
N LEU A 406 -21.07 18.54 -13.56
CA LEU A 406 -21.36 19.24 -14.81
C LEU A 406 -22.80 19.72 -14.89
N SER A 407 -23.74 18.97 -14.31
CA SER A 407 -25.15 19.40 -14.24
C SER A 407 -25.29 20.66 -13.40
N ASP A 408 -24.80 20.61 -12.16
CA ASP A 408 -24.90 21.74 -11.23
C ASP A 408 -24.11 22.96 -11.74
N PHE A 409 -22.98 22.73 -12.41
CA PHE A 409 -22.18 23.77 -13.05
C PHE A 409 -22.92 24.39 -14.24
N SER A 410 -23.63 23.58 -15.05
CA SER A 410 -24.49 24.06 -16.14
C SER A 410 -25.54 25.03 -15.62
N THR A 411 -26.27 24.63 -14.59
CA THR A 411 -27.29 25.45 -13.93
C THR A 411 -26.70 26.77 -13.40
N THR A 412 -25.54 26.70 -12.74
CA THR A 412 -24.85 27.89 -12.21
C THR A 412 -24.41 28.84 -13.34
N VAL A 413 -23.87 28.32 -14.44
CA VAL A 413 -23.41 29.14 -15.56
C VAL A 413 -24.60 29.78 -16.29
N LEU A 414 -25.70 29.06 -16.51
CA LEU A 414 -26.90 29.61 -17.13
C LEU A 414 -27.50 30.73 -16.26
N LYS A 415 -27.50 30.57 -14.93
CA LYS A 415 -27.85 31.64 -14.00
C LYS A 415 -26.97 32.88 -14.20
N LEU A 416 -25.65 32.72 -14.26
CA LEU A 416 -24.73 33.83 -14.46
C LEU A 416 -24.88 34.51 -15.84
N ILE A 417 -25.28 33.77 -16.88
CA ILE A 417 -25.63 34.36 -18.19
C ILE A 417 -26.88 35.25 -18.05
N ARG A 418 -27.91 34.81 -17.33
CA ARG A 418 -29.12 35.62 -17.05
C ARG A 418 -28.75 36.88 -16.28
N VAL A 419 -27.89 36.76 -15.27
CA VAL A 419 -27.34 37.90 -14.50
C VAL A 419 -26.60 38.88 -15.40
N LYS A 420 -25.69 38.37 -16.24
CA LYS A 420 -24.94 39.19 -17.20
C LYS A 420 -25.85 39.99 -18.13
N ASN A 421 -26.97 39.39 -18.54
CA ASN A 421 -27.95 40.00 -19.45
C ASN A 421 -28.97 40.89 -18.72
N GLY A 422 -28.86 41.06 -17.40
CA GLY A 422 -29.78 41.88 -16.60
C GLY A 422 -31.18 41.28 -16.47
N ILE A 423 -31.33 39.97 -16.70
CA ILE A 423 -32.60 39.24 -16.56
C ILE A 423 -32.90 38.97 -15.09
N GLU A 424 -31.87 38.67 -14.30
CA GLU A 424 -31.92 38.34 -12.86
C GLU A 424 -30.71 38.95 -12.16
N THR A 425 -30.74 38.99 -10.83
CA THR A 425 -29.56 39.28 -9.99
C THR A 425 -28.92 37.98 -9.48
N ILE A 426 -27.72 38.08 -8.90
CA ILE A 426 -27.02 36.93 -8.29
C ILE A 426 -27.83 36.34 -7.14
N ASP A 427 -28.58 37.20 -6.43
CA ASP A 427 -29.37 36.87 -5.26
C ASP A 427 -30.84 36.53 -5.59
N ASP A 428 -31.28 36.70 -6.84
CA ASP A 428 -32.62 36.28 -7.24
C ASP A 428 -32.64 34.76 -7.40
N ASP A 429 -33.54 34.03 -6.74
CA ASP A 429 -33.79 32.63 -7.04
C ASP A 429 -35.00 32.49 -7.97
N SER A 430 -34.75 32.12 -9.22
CA SER A 430 -35.80 31.62 -10.11
C SER A 430 -35.94 30.11 -9.92
N LEU A 431 -37.16 29.59 -10.13
CA LEU A 431 -37.46 28.16 -9.97
C LEU A 431 -36.61 27.25 -10.87
N ASP A 432 -36.02 27.81 -11.94
CA ASP A 432 -35.38 27.04 -13.01
C ASP A 432 -33.83 27.03 -12.90
N TYR A 433 -33.19 28.10 -12.40
CA TYR A 433 -31.73 28.21 -12.33
C TYR A 433 -31.21 28.77 -11.00
N VAL A 434 -30.27 28.05 -10.38
CA VAL A 434 -29.67 28.38 -9.07
C VAL A 434 -28.15 28.42 -9.11
N ILE A 435 -27.55 29.24 -8.25
CA ILE A 435 -26.11 29.21 -7.96
C ILE A 435 -25.86 28.22 -6.84
N TYR A 436 -25.09 27.17 -7.12
CA TYR A 436 -24.67 26.24 -6.08
C TYR A 436 -23.54 26.86 -5.24
N PRO A 437 -23.71 27.01 -3.90
CA PRO A 437 -22.72 27.66 -3.03
C PRO A 437 -21.31 27.08 -3.10
N TYR A 438 -21.16 25.81 -3.45
CA TYR A 438 -19.84 25.18 -3.55
C TYR A 438 -19.06 25.55 -4.82
N PHE A 439 -19.64 26.30 -5.77
CA PHE A 439 -18.89 26.91 -6.89
C PHE A 439 -18.38 28.32 -6.60
N ASP A 440 -18.72 28.86 -5.44
CA ASP A 440 -18.18 30.14 -4.96
C ASP A 440 -16.78 29.94 -4.38
N ILE A 441 -15.81 30.66 -4.93
CA ILE A 441 -14.40 30.52 -4.57
C ILE A 441 -14.11 31.01 -3.14
N ASN A 442 -14.83 32.02 -2.66
CA ASN A 442 -14.69 32.57 -1.31
C ASN A 442 -15.25 31.62 -0.27
N LYS A 443 -16.39 30.98 -0.55
CA LYS A 443 -16.96 29.93 0.31
C LYS A 443 -16.02 28.73 0.41
N ILE A 444 -15.43 28.28 -0.70
CA ILE A 444 -14.45 27.18 -0.71
C ILE A 444 -13.16 27.56 0.01
N TYR A 445 -12.63 28.76 -0.22
CA TYR A 445 -11.47 29.28 0.50
C TYR A 445 -11.72 29.28 2.01
N THR A 446 -12.83 29.86 2.45
CA THR A 446 -13.21 29.94 3.87
C THR A 446 -13.37 28.55 4.49
N TYR A 447 -14.03 27.63 3.79
CA TYR A 447 -14.18 26.24 4.24
C TYR A 447 -12.82 25.55 4.42
N LEU A 448 -11.92 25.66 3.44
CA LEU A 448 -10.58 25.08 3.52
C LEU A 448 -9.78 25.69 4.67
N SER A 449 -9.81 27.02 4.84
CA SER A 449 -9.14 27.70 5.94
C SER A 449 -9.63 27.22 7.30
N VAL A 450 -10.94 27.03 7.47
CA VAL A 450 -11.54 26.48 8.70
C VAL A 450 -11.10 25.04 8.95
N ILE A 451 -11.27 24.16 7.98
CA ILE A 451 -11.04 22.72 8.13
C ILE A 451 -9.55 22.42 8.35
N GLU A 452 -8.67 23.01 7.55
CA GLU A 452 -7.23 22.80 7.66
C GLU A 452 -6.69 23.37 8.98
N THR A 453 -7.20 24.52 9.44
CA THR A 453 -6.83 25.05 10.75
C THR A 453 -7.34 24.16 11.87
N LEU A 454 -8.59 23.69 11.80
CA LEU A 454 -9.20 22.84 12.82
C LEU A 454 -8.43 21.52 12.99
N LYS A 455 -8.00 20.89 11.88
CA LYS A 455 -7.14 19.69 11.92
C LYS A 455 -5.83 19.94 12.67
N LYS A 456 -5.24 21.13 12.53
CA LYS A 456 -3.98 21.51 13.22
C LYS A 456 -4.18 21.81 14.70
N VAL A 457 -5.20 22.60 15.05
CA VAL A 457 -5.43 23.00 16.46
C VAL A 457 -6.20 21.96 17.28
N LYS A 458 -6.87 21.02 16.61
CA LYS A 458 -7.65 19.89 17.16
C LYS A 458 -8.76 20.28 18.16
N LYS A 459 -9.03 21.57 18.33
CA LYS A 459 -9.98 22.13 19.31
C LYS A 459 -10.73 23.31 18.71
N LEU A 460 -12.07 23.27 18.80
CA LEU A 460 -12.93 24.33 18.27
C LEU A 460 -12.69 25.69 18.93
N ASP A 461 -12.43 25.73 20.24
CA ASP A 461 -12.17 27.00 20.95
C ASP A 461 -10.89 27.70 20.46
N ALA A 462 -9.88 26.93 20.06
CA ALA A 462 -8.65 27.48 19.48
C ALA A 462 -8.93 28.03 18.07
N LEU A 463 -9.72 27.31 17.26
CA LEU A 463 -10.18 27.79 15.96
C LEU A 463 -10.93 29.13 16.09
N LYS A 464 -11.89 29.21 17.01
CA LYS A 464 -12.67 30.44 17.26
C LYS A 464 -11.80 31.65 17.62
N LYS A 465 -10.71 31.43 18.37
CA LYS A 465 -9.76 32.50 18.71
C LYS A 465 -8.97 32.99 17.49
N ILE A 466 -8.61 32.09 16.58
CA ILE A 466 -7.91 32.43 15.33
C ILE A 466 -8.85 33.23 14.41
N PHE A 467 -10.09 32.77 14.27
CA PHE A 467 -11.11 33.40 13.42
C PHE A 467 -12.00 34.40 14.19
N LYS A 468 -11.45 35.08 15.20
CA LYS A 468 -12.22 35.96 16.10
C LYS A 468 -12.95 37.12 15.40
N THR A 469 -12.43 37.55 14.25
CA THR A 469 -13.00 38.63 13.43
C THR A 469 -14.17 38.15 12.56
N ASN A 470 -14.28 36.85 12.32
CA ASN A 470 -15.42 36.26 11.64
C ASN A 470 -16.49 35.90 12.70
N TYR A 471 -17.57 36.68 12.74
CA TYR A 471 -18.62 36.50 13.74
C TYR A 471 -19.28 35.13 13.68
N PHE A 472 -19.52 34.60 12.46
CA PHE A 472 -20.16 33.30 12.27
C PHE A 472 -19.29 32.16 12.81
N ILE A 473 -17.99 32.18 12.54
CA ILE A 473 -17.06 31.14 13.03
C ILE A 473 -16.86 31.25 14.54
N SER A 474 -16.64 32.47 15.05
CA SER A 474 -16.34 32.69 16.47
C SER A 474 -17.52 32.37 17.41
N SER A 475 -18.77 32.54 16.94
CA SER A 475 -19.99 32.28 17.72
C SER A 475 -20.59 30.88 17.54
N ALA A 476 -20.18 30.11 16.52
CA ALA A 476 -20.72 28.79 16.20
C ALA A 476 -20.61 27.79 17.36
N LYS A 477 -21.58 26.87 17.54
CA LYS A 477 -21.50 25.87 18.62
C LYS A 477 -20.65 24.67 18.24
N ASN A 478 -20.71 24.28 16.96
CA ASN A 478 -19.98 23.13 16.42
C ASN A 478 -19.55 23.41 14.96
N LEU A 479 -18.94 22.42 14.31
CA LEU A 479 -18.49 22.53 12.92
C LEU A 479 -19.65 22.56 11.91
N ASP A 480 -20.76 21.89 12.22
CA ASP A 480 -21.94 21.86 11.34
C ASP A 480 -22.59 23.24 11.22
N ASP A 481 -22.63 24.00 12.33
CA ASP A 481 -23.07 25.40 12.33
C ASP A 481 -22.17 26.27 11.43
N ILE A 482 -20.85 26.05 11.46
CA ILE A 482 -19.90 26.78 10.61
C ILE A 482 -20.16 26.44 9.14
N ASN A 483 -20.21 25.15 8.80
CA ASN A 483 -20.44 24.69 7.43
C ASN A 483 -21.78 25.19 6.88
N SER A 484 -22.83 25.16 7.70
CA SER A 484 -24.17 25.66 7.33
C SER A 484 -24.17 27.16 7.05
N ASN A 485 -23.41 27.94 7.80
CA ASN A 485 -23.28 29.37 7.55
C ASN A 485 -22.44 29.67 6.29
N ILE A 486 -21.32 28.97 6.08
CA ILE A 486 -20.47 29.15 4.89
C ILE A 486 -21.26 28.85 3.61
N PHE A 487 -21.98 27.73 3.58
CA PHE A 487 -22.73 27.29 2.41
C PHE A 487 -24.22 27.63 2.49
N LYS A 488 -24.57 28.65 3.27
CA LYS A 488 -25.95 29.12 3.35
C LYS A 488 -26.44 29.51 1.95
N ALA A 489 -27.61 29.00 1.62
CA ALA A 489 -28.37 29.27 0.41
C ALA A 489 -29.81 29.60 0.82
N GLU A 490 -30.64 30.01 -0.13
CA GLU A 490 -32.05 30.27 0.12
C GLU A 490 -32.80 28.99 0.53
N TYR A 491 -32.46 27.87 -0.10
CA TYR A 491 -33.04 26.55 0.19
C TYR A 491 -32.10 25.67 1.01
N ASP A 492 -32.60 25.13 2.13
CA ASP A 492 -31.87 24.20 2.99
C ASP A 492 -31.33 22.97 2.22
N SER A 493 -32.05 22.53 1.18
CA SER A 493 -31.62 21.42 0.32
C SER A 493 -30.33 21.72 -0.45
N LEU A 494 -30.15 22.96 -0.93
CA LEU A 494 -28.94 23.40 -1.63
C LEU A 494 -27.77 23.55 -0.67
N THR A 495 -28.01 24.11 0.52
CA THR A 495 -26.99 24.18 1.58
C THR A 495 -26.51 22.78 1.94
N LYS A 496 -27.44 21.85 2.22
CA LYS A 496 -27.10 20.47 2.56
C LYS A 496 -26.30 19.79 1.45
N ARG A 497 -26.76 19.88 0.20
CA ARG A 497 -26.08 19.31 -0.96
C ARG A 497 -24.67 19.88 -1.13
N SER A 498 -24.50 21.18 -0.93
CA SER A 498 -23.18 21.84 -1.02
C SER A 498 -22.22 21.31 0.03
N ILE A 499 -22.68 21.18 1.28
CA ILE A 499 -21.85 20.62 2.36
C ILE A 499 -21.45 19.18 2.02
N GLU A 500 -22.38 18.34 1.58
CA GLU A 500 -22.11 16.95 1.21
C GLU A 500 -21.05 16.84 0.09
N VAL A 501 -21.20 17.65 -0.98
CA VAL A 501 -20.27 17.68 -2.10
C VAL A 501 -18.86 18.09 -1.66
N VAL A 502 -18.75 19.17 -0.87
CA VAL A 502 -17.45 19.71 -0.46
C VAL A 502 -16.76 18.78 0.54
N GLN A 503 -17.53 18.16 1.45
CA GLN A 503 -17.01 17.14 2.36
C GLN A 503 -16.47 15.92 1.61
N ASP A 504 -17.22 15.38 0.64
CA ASP A 504 -16.74 14.25 -0.16
C ASP A 504 -15.48 14.63 -0.95
N LEU A 505 -15.49 15.76 -1.66
CA LEU A 505 -14.39 16.14 -2.55
C LEU A 505 -13.11 16.54 -1.82
N LEU A 506 -13.24 17.35 -0.76
CA LEU A 506 -12.13 17.95 -0.02
C LEU A 506 -11.75 17.15 1.25
N GLU A 507 -12.35 15.97 1.47
CA GLU A 507 -11.84 15.01 2.44
C GLU A 507 -10.52 14.40 1.93
N PHE A 508 -9.40 15.00 2.34
CA PHE A 508 -8.07 14.50 1.93
C PHE A 508 -7.64 13.21 2.62
N SER A 509 -8.32 12.80 3.71
CA SER A 509 -8.05 11.54 4.42
C SER A 509 -8.22 10.32 3.51
N LYS A 510 -9.10 10.39 2.49
CA LYS A 510 -9.31 9.32 1.50
C LYS A 510 -8.08 9.00 0.64
N PHE A 511 -7.08 9.89 0.63
CA PHE A 511 -5.81 9.69 -0.08
C PHE A 511 -4.73 9.00 0.77
N LYS A 512 -5.00 8.76 2.06
CA LYS A 512 -4.12 7.98 2.93
C LYS A 512 -3.81 6.61 2.32
N GLU A 513 -2.59 6.17 2.52
CA GLU A 513 -2.12 4.86 2.11
C GLU A 513 -2.76 3.77 2.97
N LYS A 514 -3.21 2.70 2.31
CA LYS A 514 -3.61 1.50 3.03
C LYS A 514 -2.36 0.82 3.56
N ILE A 515 -2.28 0.68 4.87
CA ILE A 515 -1.21 -0.05 5.54
C ILE A 515 -1.80 -1.36 6.00
N ASN A 516 -1.54 -2.45 5.27
CA ASN A 516 -1.92 -3.78 5.74
C ASN A 516 -1.18 -3.99 7.07
N ALA A 517 -1.91 -4.09 8.18
CA ALA A 517 -1.28 -4.71 9.34
C ALA A 517 -0.94 -6.15 8.96
N THR A 518 0.20 -6.64 9.42
CA THR A 518 0.59 -8.04 9.26
C THR A 518 0.68 -8.55 10.67
N ILE A 519 -0.50 -8.84 11.21
CA ILE A 519 -0.64 -9.52 12.48
C ILE A 519 -0.60 -11.01 12.15
N ASN A 520 0.46 -11.69 12.57
CA ASN A 520 0.55 -13.14 12.47
C ASN A 520 0.27 -13.76 13.83
N TYR A 521 -0.31 -14.96 13.82
CA TYR A 521 -0.54 -15.74 15.02
C TYR A 521 0.16 -17.08 14.88
N LYS A 522 1.02 -17.41 15.84
CA LYS A 522 1.72 -18.69 15.89
C LYS A 522 1.97 -19.11 17.33
N ASP A 523 1.61 -20.35 17.66
CA ASP A 523 1.91 -21.02 18.95
C ASP A 523 1.44 -20.29 20.22
N GLY A 524 0.38 -19.46 20.13
CA GLY A 524 -0.11 -18.65 21.25
C GLY A 524 0.37 -17.20 21.23
N VAL A 525 1.28 -16.84 20.32
CA VAL A 525 1.87 -15.51 20.22
C VAL A 525 1.28 -14.74 19.05
N LEU A 526 0.78 -13.54 19.33
CA LEU A 526 0.46 -12.53 18.32
C LEU A 526 1.69 -11.73 17.97
N GLN A 527 2.09 -11.78 16.71
CA GLN A 527 3.23 -11.07 16.18
C GLN A 527 2.74 -9.85 15.40
N PHE A 528 2.97 -8.68 15.98
CA PHE A 528 2.77 -7.40 15.31
C PHE A 528 4.04 -7.08 14.53
N LEU A 529 4.13 -7.60 13.31
CA LEU A 529 5.34 -7.44 12.47
C LEU A 529 5.67 -5.95 12.18
N ASN A 530 4.65 -5.08 12.23
CA ASN A 530 4.74 -3.61 12.27
C ASN A 530 5.63 -3.07 13.38
N LEU A 531 5.48 -3.63 14.57
CA LEU A 531 5.94 -3.04 15.81
C LEU A 531 7.19 -3.77 16.33
N GLY A 532 7.60 -4.85 15.67
CA GLY A 532 8.55 -5.81 16.24
C GLY A 532 8.06 -6.38 17.58
N ALA A 533 6.76 -6.25 17.86
CA ALA A 533 6.17 -6.60 19.13
C ALA A 533 5.55 -7.99 19.05
N ASN A 534 5.80 -8.78 20.08
CA ASN A 534 5.22 -10.10 20.26
C ASN A 534 4.41 -10.07 21.55
N ILE A 535 3.14 -10.42 21.45
CA ILE A 535 2.25 -10.55 22.59
C ILE A 535 1.97 -12.03 22.78
N ASP A 536 2.50 -12.61 23.85
CA ASP A 536 2.12 -13.95 24.25
C ASP A 536 0.73 -13.90 24.91
N LEU A 537 -0.28 -14.45 24.23
CA LEU A 537 -1.65 -14.44 24.74
C LEU A 537 -1.81 -15.30 25.99
N LYS A 538 -0.99 -16.35 26.17
CA LYS A 538 -1.04 -17.21 27.35
C LYS A 538 -0.53 -16.48 28.59
N GLU A 539 0.53 -15.69 28.44
CA GLU A 539 1.06 -14.84 29.52
C GLU A 539 0.10 -13.71 29.93
N LYS A 540 -0.90 -13.42 29.08
CA LYS A 540 -1.95 -12.41 29.31
C LYS A 540 -3.31 -13.03 29.65
N ASP A 541 -3.29 -14.25 30.21
CA ASP A 541 -4.47 -15.02 30.64
C ASP A 541 -5.49 -15.31 29.52
N LEU A 542 -5.11 -15.24 28.24
CA LEU A 542 -5.95 -15.60 27.11
C LEU A 542 -5.51 -16.93 26.49
N VAL A 543 -5.97 -18.01 27.11
CA VAL A 543 -5.82 -19.35 26.53
C VAL A 543 -6.87 -19.54 25.44
N LEU A 544 -6.40 -19.70 24.20
CA LEU A 544 -7.26 -19.89 23.04
C LEU A 544 -7.80 -21.32 23.01
N ASN A 545 -9.12 -21.44 23.04
CA ASN A 545 -9.79 -22.69 22.70
C ASN A 545 -9.98 -22.78 21.17
N LYS A 546 -10.45 -23.92 20.69
CA LYS A 546 -10.68 -24.19 19.26
C LYS A 546 -11.57 -23.15 18.56
N TRP A 547 -12.50 -22.52 19.28
CA TRP A 547 -13.36 -21.47 18.73
C TRP A 547 -12.67 -20.12 18.70
N ASN A 548 -11.94 -19.77 19.76
CA ASN A 548 -11.13 -18.55 19.83
C ASN A 548 -10.07 -18.51 18.72
N GLU A 549 -9.40 -19.63 18.44
CA GLU A 549 -8.45 -19.73 17.32
C GLU A 549 -9.14 -19.52 15.96
N ARG A 550 -10.34 -20.08 15.76
CA ARG A 550 -11.12 -19.88 14.53
C ARG A 550 -11.55 -18.44 14.36
N PHE A 551 -11.98 -17.79 15.43
CA PHE A 551 -12.33 -16.37 15.40
C PHE A 551 -11.14 -15.48 15.12
N LEU A 552 -10.00 -15.78 15.76
CA LEU A 552 -8.76 -15.09 15.49
C LEU A 552 -8.34 -15.26 14.02
N ASN A 553 -8.37 -16.48 13.48
CA ASN A 553 -8.07 -16.71 12.08
C ASN A 553 -9.04 -16.01 11.13
N ALA A 554 -10.33 -15.91 11.47
CA ALA A 554 -11.30 -15.12 10.71
C ALA A 554 -10.91 -13.64 10.66
N ILE A 555 -10.56 -13.07 11.81
CA ILE A 555 -10.07 -11.70 11.96
C ILE A 555 -8.79 -11.50 11.13
N LEU A 556 -7.81 -12.39 11.27
CA LEU A 556 -6.52 -12.29 10.59
C LEU A 556 -6.61 -12.52 9.07
N SER A 557 -7.66 -13.18 8.60
CA SER A 557 -7.91 -13.39 7.17
C SER A 557 -8.46 -12.15 6.44
N LYS A 558 -8.85 -11.12 7.18
CA LYS A 558 -9.31 -9.84 6.64
C LYS A 558 -8.18 -8.84 6.62
N GLU A 559 -7.95 -8.23 5.46
CA GLU A 559 -6.89 -7.22 5.27
C GLU A 559 -7.08 -5.98 6.16
N ASP A 560 -8.33 -5.64 6.47
CA ASP A 560 -8.70 -4.51 7.33
C ASP A 560 -8.94 -4.92 8.79
N TYR A 561 -8.81 -6.21 9.11
CA TYR A 561 -9.14 -6.79 10.41
C TYR A 561 -10.56 -6.46 10.88
N LYS A 562 -11.46 -6.12 9.94
CA LYS A 562 -12.87 -5.81 10.20
C LYS A 562 -13.72 -7.02 9.93
N ILE A 563 -14.56 -7.35 10.90
CA ILE A 563 -15.52 -8.45 10.81
C ILE A 563 -16.92 -7.85 10.88
N SER A 564 -17.66 -7.93 9.77
CA SER A 564 -19.09 -7.62 9.76
C SER A 564 -19.92 -8.79 10.26
N GLU A 565 -21.17 -8.49 10.66
CA GLU A 565 -22.10 -9.52 11.08
C GLU A 565 -22.40 -10.54 9.97
N LYS A 566 -22.61 -10.04 8.75
CA LYS A 566 -22.76 -10.87 7.56
C LYS A 566 -21.56 -11.80 7.34
N TYR A 567 -20.34 -11.27 7.42
CA TYR A 567 -19.13 -12.08 7.22
C TYR A 567 -18.98 -13.16 8.30
N LEU A 568 -19.21 -12.84 9.57
CA LEU A 568 -19.13 -13.84 10.64
C LEU A 568 -20.16 -14.96 10.45
N LYS A 569 -21.40 -14.62 10.02
CA LYS A 569 -22.44 -15.62 9.68
C LYS A 569 -21.99 -16.53 8.54
N GLU A 570 -21.43 -15.98 7.47
CA GLU A 570 -20.91 -16.75 6.34
C GLU A 570 -19.71 -17.63 6.73
N TYR A 571 -18.75 -17.07 7.45
CA TYR A 571 -17.57 -17.78 7.92
C TYR A 571 -17.96 -18.99 8.79
N LEU A 572 -18.88 -18.80 9.74
CA LEU A 572 -19.39 -19.88 10.59
C LEU A 572 -20.16 -20.96 9.84
N LYS A 573 -20.92 -20.59 8.79
CA LYS A 573 -21.59 -21.56 7.91
C LYS A 573 -20.60 -22.44 7.14
N ASN A 574 -19.45 -21.87 6.77
CA ASN A 574 -18.42 -22.56 5.98
C ASN A 574 -17.47 -23.45 6.81
N ILE A 575 -17.51 -23.37 8.14
CA ILE A 575 -16.67 -24.16 9.07
C ILE A 575 -17.10 -25.65 9.20
N ARG A 576 -17.74 -26.24 8.17
CA ARG A 576 -18.12 -27.67 8.21
C ARG A 576 -16.90 -28.54 8.55
N LEU A 577 -17.04 -29.33 9.62
CA LEU A 577 -16.06 -30.28 10.13
C LEU A 577 -15.69 -31.27 9.02
N LYS A 578 -14.51 -31.14 8.41
CA LYS A 578 -13.81 -32.29 7.83
C LYS A 578 -13.36 -33.18 8.99
N ASN A 579 -14.26 -34.02 9.50
CA ASN A 579 -13.84 -35.20 10.24
C ASN A 579 -13.54 -36.27 9.21
N SER A 580 -12.25 -36.55 9.03
CA SER A 580 -11.79 -37.77 8.39
C SER A 580 -12.06 -38.94 9.34
N THR A 581 -13.07 -39.74 9.05
CA THR A 581 -13.09 -41.17 9.38
C THR A 581 -13.93 -41.87 8.34
N GLU A 582 -13.39 -42.96 7.82
CA GLU A 582 -14.03 -43.90 6.90
C GLU A 582 -15.43 -44.30 7.39
N ASN A 583 -16.34 -44.48 6.43
CA ASN A 583 -17.71 -45.02 6.51
C ASN A 583 -18.88 -44.01 6.60
N PHE A 584 -19.62 -43.97 5.48
CA PHE A 584 -21.06 -43.80 5.27
C PHE A 584 -21.90 -43.17 6.41
N ASP A 585 -22.19 -41.87 6.30
CA ASP A 585 -23.50 -41.33 5.89
C ASP A 585 -23.49 -39.80 6.11
N GLU A 586 -23.61 -39.04 5.02
CA GLU A 586 -23.70 -37.59 5.05
C GLU A 586 -25.04 -37.17 5.67
N THR A 587 -25.06 -36.90 6.98
CA THR A 587 -26.12 -36.09 7.59
C THR A 587 -25.62 -34.66 7.80
N GLU A 588 -26.19 -33.74 7.03
CA GLU A 588 -26.02 -32.30 7.22
C GLU A 588 -26.45 -31.90 8.64
N LYS A 589 -25.51 -31.82 9.59
CA LYS A 589 -25.75 -31.06 10.82
C LYS A 589 -25.53 -29.57 10.53
N VAL A 590 -26.60 -28.93 10.07
CA VAL A 590 -26.76 -27.48 10.12
C VAL A 590 -26.58 -27.03 11.58
N ILE A 591 -25.70 -26.06 11.81
CA ILE A 591 -25.51 -25.44 13.13
C ILE A 591 -26.88 -24.91 13.61
N PRO A 592 -27.45 -25.38 14.75
CA PRO A 592 -28.76 -24.94 15.22
C PRO A 592 -28.83 -23.42 15.39
N ALA A 593 -29.98 -22.81 15.12
CA ALA A 593 -30.17 -21.34 15.20
C ALA A 593 -29.81 -20.74 16.58
N ASN A 594 -29.96 -21.50 17.67
CA ASN A 594 -29.53 -21.10 19.01
C ASN A 594 -28.01 -21.08 19.21
N THR A 595 -27.25 -21.75 18.35
CA THR A 595 -25.79 -21.82 18.42
C THR A 595 -25.15 -20.54 17.89
N TYR A 596 -25.72 -19.88 16.86
CA TYR A 596 -25.21 -18.58 16.39
C TYR A 596 -25.26 -17.50 17.48
N LYS A 597 -26.35 -17.45 18.26
CA LYS A 597 -26.50 -16.49 19.36
C LYS A 597 -25.46 -16.71 20.46
N ASN A 598 -25.19 -17.97 20.81
CA ASN A 598 -24.17 -18.34 21.79
C ASN A 598 -22.75 -18.07 21.27
N VAL A 599 -22.47 -18.47 20.02
CA VAL A 599 -21.19 -18.24 19.33
C VAL A 599 -20.89 -16.76 19.12
N LYS A 600 -21.90 -15.94 18.80
CA LYS A 600 -21.75 -14.47 18.67
C LYS A 600 -21.38 -13.83 20.00
N ARG A 601 -21.99 -14.30 21.10
CA ARG A 601 -21.66 -13.84 22.46
C ARG A 601 -20.23 -14.22 22.83
N GLU A 602 -19.82 -15.45 22.55
CA GLU A 602 -18.44 -15.91 22.77
C GLU A 602 -17.42 -15.15 21.91
N PHE A 603 -17.72 -14.95 20.62
CA PHE A 603 -16.90 -14.13 19.71
C PHE A 603 -16.68 -12.73 20.29
N LYS A 604 -17.75 -12.07 20.74
CA LYS A 604 -17.68 -10.72 21.31
C LYS A 604 -16.82 -10.67 22.58
N LEU A 605 -16.99 -11.61 23.50
CA LEU A 605 -16.21 -11.71 24.73
C LEU A 605 -14.73 -11.98 24.44
N PHE A 606 -14.45 -12.86 23.48
CA PHE A 606 -13.10 -13.16 23.02
C PHE A 606 -12.43 -11.91 22.44
N VAL A 607 -13.11 -11.24 21.52
CA VAL A 607 -12.68 -9.99 20.88
C VAL A 607 -12.39 -8.89 21.90
N GLU A 608 -13.26 -8.73 22.90
CA GLU A 608 -13.10 -7.72 23.95
C GLU A 608 -11.86 -8.00 24.78
N LYS A 609 -11.64 -9.26 25.18
CA LYS A 609 -10.45 -9.66 25.93
C LYS A 609 -9.17 -9.53 25.09
N LEU A 610 -9.21 -9.95 23.83
CA LEU A 610 -8.11 -9.82 22.88
C LEU A 610 -7.70 -8.35 22.70
N ASN A 611 -8.69 -7.46 22.51
CA ASN A 611 -8.45 -6.04 22.37
C ASN A 611 -7.86 -5.43 23.64
N ASN A 612 -8.37 -5.79 24.82
CA ASN A 612 -7.83 -5.28 26.07
C ASN A 612 -6.36 -5.69 26.24
N ILE A 613 -6.00 -6.92 25.89
CA ILE A 613 -4.62 -7.40 25.94
C ILE A 613 -3.73 -6.63 24.98
N ILE A 614 -4.14 -6.50 23.72
CA ILE A 614 -3.41 -5.73 22.72
C ILE A 614 -3.27 -4.27 23.18
N PHE A 615 -4.32 -3.70 23.77
CA PHE A 615 -4.33 -2.33 24.27
C PHE A 615 -3.36 -2.12 25.44
N GLU A 616 -3.38 -2.98 26.45
CA GLU A 616 -2.47 -2.86 27.60
C GLU A 616 -1.00 -3.03 27.19
N GLU A 617 -0.71 -3.94 26.25
CA GLU A 617 0.66 -4.14 25.76
C GLU A 617 1.17 -3.01 24.85
N LEU A 618 0.26 -2.26 24.22
CA LEU A 618 0.61 -1.22 23.25
C LEU A 618 0.34 0.21 23.76
N LYS A 619 0.21 0.40 25.08
CA LYS A 619 -0.46 1.57 25.65
C LYS A 619 0.38 2.86 25.72
N GLU A 620 0.21 3.71 24.71
CA GLU A 620 -0.19 5.13 24.80
C GLU A 620 -1.09 5.44 23.58
N LYS A 621 -2.28 6.03 23.80
CA LYS A 621 -3.32 6.51 22.82
C LYS A 621 -4.51 5.57 22.53
N ASP A 622 -5.66 5.82 23.16
CA ASP A 622 -6.98 5.19 22.94
C ASP A 622 -7.23 4.48 21.59
N PHE A 623 -7.10 3.14 21.57
CA PHE A 623 -6.96 2.41 20.32
C PHE A 623 -8.25 1.92 19.65
N ILE A 624 -9.43 1.69 20.26
CA ILE A 624 -10.54 0.99 19.54
C ILE A 624 -11.97 1.41 19.94
N LYS A 625 -12.89 1.48 18.96
CA LYS A 625 -14.35 1.66 19.17
C LYS A 625 -15.11 0.32 19.07
N ILE A 626 -15.96 0.04 20.05
CA ILE A 626 -17.00 -1.01 19.99
C ILE A 626 -18.33 -0.32 19.63
N PHE A 627 -18.95 -0.67 18.50
CA PHE A 627 -20.26 -0.12 18.14
C PHE A 627 -21.38 -0.97 18.76
N SER A 628 -22.28 -0.33 19.51
CA SER A 628 -23.48 -1.00 20.06
C SER A 628 -24.74 -0.70 19.23
N HIS A 629 -25.62 -1.70 19.17
CA HIS A 629 -27.02 -1.77 18.73
C HIS A 629 -27.59 -0.76 17.72
N GLU A 630 -27.68 -1.19 16.45
CA GLU A 630 -28.74 -0.80 15.50
C GLU A 630 -28.96 -1.99 14.54
N ARG A 631 -30.20 -2.17 14.06
CA ARG A 631 -30.64 -3.33 13.26
C ARG A 631 -30.20 -3.20 11.80
N ASN A 632 -28.93 -3.43 11.48
CA ASN A 632 -28.47 -3.50 10.08
C ASN A 632 -27.39 -4.59 9.89
N ASP A 633 -27.51 -5.43 8.85
CA ASP A 633 -26.68 -6.63 8.66
C ASP A 633 -25.24 -6.33 8.18
N ASP A 634 -24.97 -5.12 7.69
CA ASP A 634 -23.63 -4.64 7.29
C ASP A 634 -22.83 -4.01 8.44
N LYS A 635 -23.32 -4.10 9.68
CA LYS A 635 -22.65 -3.54 10.85
C LYS A 635 -21.34 -4.29 11.17
N ILE A 636 -20.28 -3.52 11.40
CA ILE A 636 -18.97 -4.01 11.85
C ILE A 636 -19.11 -4.50 13.31
N LEU A 637 -18.88 -5.80 13.54
CA LEU A 637 -18.88 -6.43 14.86
C LEU A 637 -17.54 -6.27 15.59
N TYR A 638 -16.47 -6.13 14.84
CA TYR A 638 -15.10 -5.99 15.34
C TYR A 638 -14.25 -5.23 14.32
N GLU A 639 -13.41 -4.34 14.83
CA GLU A 639 -12.37 -3.65 14.07
C GLU A 639 -11.16 -3.49 14.98
N ILE A 640 -10.00 -4.03 14.58
CA ILE A 640 -8.73 -3.51 15.11
C ILE A 640 -8.55 -2.17 14.44
N ASN A 641 -8.69 -1.09 15.20
CA ASN A 641 -8.41 0.24 14.67
C ASN A 641 -6.91 0.29 14.37
N SER A 642 -6.55 0.13 13.09
CA SER A 642 -5.18 0.37 12.63
C SER A 642 -4.86 1.86 12.53
N TYR A 643 -5.77 2.72 13.01
CA TYR A 643 -5.68 4.17 12.93
C TYR A 643 -4.47 4.67 13.73
N TYR A 644 -4.18 4.10 14.91
CA TYR A 644 -3.05 4.51 15.74
C TYR A 644 -1.70 3.85 15.39
N PHE A 645 -1.49 3.65 14.09
CA PHE A 645 -0.25 4.08 13.46
C PHE A 645 -0.36 5.59 13.11
N ASP A 646 -0.82 6.41 14.07
CA ASP A 646 -1.11 7.88 14.03
C ASP A 646 0.04 8.73 14.59
#